data_AF-A0A959PGB3-F1
#
_entry.id   AF-A0A959PGB3-F1
#
_cell.length_a   1.000
_cell.length_b   1.000
_cell.length_c   1.000
_cell.angle_alpha   90.00
_cell.angle_beta   90.00
_cell.angle_gamma   90.00
#
_symmetry.space_group_name_H-M   'P 1'
#
loop_
_entity.id
_entity.type
_entity.pdbx_description
1 polymer ?
#
loop_
_entity_poly.entity_id
_entity_poly.type
_entity_poly.pdbx_seq_one_letter_code
_entity_poly.pdbx_strand_id
1 'polypeptide(L)'
;MSIRNLLVFLCLLAIPTVGYSTLTGMVSEVYAVDAIPGTVTWRVYATFDNPTDQMIAMYGYDTAPLQVTTATSFYQNPFGGPTSLDINPAFFGFVPELEFDSWFTLAYPDQMGSTLNTIGLDTYFAQFEAGNGFLVNDIVGGSIFLLPGDPATFPDALGRVLVGQFTTDGAFDLSLNFQWRDAALVSHQATGVTLSVSGVPGCTDPLALNYNSLATEDDGSCTYPAPSYVNLTWEEVAPNTVGGASTYRVYANFTNPYDQVTAVWGQDVAPLSINTTTSFYQDFAGGLTSNDVNPANYGANPDLIYDSWVTIGREDGPNGLGVLGVNGAPFEAGGSLAINDVTGGAWYVFPDSEPTAFPDGSGRVLLAQLTTDGIVDLTFNLQYRAQDGTNPQVIGEFLTFPPVVNGCTDSTACNYDSTANVDDGSCTYPGCNDSTACNYDSTAGCDDGSCTFPGCTDSTACNYDSTAGCDDGSCTFPGCIDTTACNYDSTAGCDDGSCTYPGCTNVAACNYDSTAGCDDGSCTFPGCTNVAACNYDSTAGCDDGSCTFPGCIDTTACNYDSTAGCDDGSCTYPGCTNVAACNYDSTAGCDDGSCTFPGCTNVAACNYDSTAGCDDGSCTFPGCTDLAACNYDSTAGCNDGSCTYPGCTDSTAINYNPSAGCDDGSCVFTNPGCTYPAAINYDSTATIDDGSCIFACPGCTDTTAFNYNPNATVDDGSCVPVVMGCTDPTAVNYDSTANTDNGSCIATVFGCTDSNAFNYDSNANVDNGGCIAVMLGCTNPAFDNYNAYANTDDGSCANSCVGDFTLDGVINTSDLLIFLGFFGTTCE
;
A
#
# COMPACT_ATOMS: atom_id res chain seq x y z
N MET A 1 18.05 -27.43 -25.67
CA MET A 1 17.70 -28.72 -26.33
C MET A 1 17.50 -29.80 -25.26
N SER A 2 16.27 -29.92 -24.74
CA SER A 2 15.61 -31.12 -24.19
C SER A 2 14.28 -30.62 -23.59
N ILE A 3 13.29 -30.43 -24.47
CA ILE A 3 11.94 -30.02 -24.10
C ILE A 3 11.24 -31.26 -23.54
N ARG A 4 10.77 -31.19 -22.30
CA ARG A 4 9.74 -32.12 -21.81
C ARG A 4 8.39 -31.53 -22.19
N ASN A 5 7.85 -32.05 -23.28
CA ASN A 5 6.53 -31.76 -23.82
C ASN A 5 5.45 -31.82 -22.73
N LEU A 6 4.80 -30.69 -22.44
CA LEU A 6 3.51 -30.69 -21.78
C LEU A 6 2.46 -31.05 -22.85
N LEU A 7 2.26 -32.35 -23.06
CA LEU A 7 1.20 -32.88 -23.92
C LEU A 7 -0.16 -32.65 -23.24
N VAL A 8 -0.88 -31.60 -23.64
CA VAL A 8 -2.34 -31.55 -23.44
C VAL A 8 -2.96 -32.42 -24.54
N PHE A 9 -3.15 -33.71 -24.23
CA PHE A 9 -3.88 -34.63 -25.09
C PHE A 9 -5.38 -34.32 -24.97
N LEU A 10 -5.92 -33.48 -25.87
CA LEU A 10 -7.36 -33.37 -26.05
C LEU A 10 -7.82 -34.61 -26.84
N CYS A 11 -8.12 -35.69 -26.12
CA CYS A 11 -8.58 -36.95 -26.69
C CYS A 11 -10.04 -36.82 -27.16
N LEU A 12 -10.27 -36.36 -28.40
CA LEU A 12 -11.58 -36.52 -29.06
C LEU A 12 -11.74 -37.95 -29.59
N LEU A 13 -12.92 -38.52 -29.37
CA LEU A 13 -13.30 -39.89 -29.77
C LEU A 13 -13.18 -40.09 -31.30
N ALA A 14 -12.20 -40.90 -31.71
CA ALA A 14 -12.21 -41.52 -33.04
C ALA A 14 -13.20 -42.70 -33.07
N ILE A 15 -14.24 -42.60 -33.90
CA ILE A 15 -15.10 -43.73 -34.26
C ILE A 15 -14.29 -44.65 -35.18
N PRO A 16 -14.05 -45.93 -34.85
CA PRO A 16 -13.20 -46.77 -35.69
C PRO A 16 -14.02 -47.39 -36.83
N THR A 17 -13.53 -47.24 -38.06
CA THR A 17 -13.56 -48.19 -39.21
C THR A 17 -13.17 -47.34 -40.44
N VAL A 18 -12.07 -47.57 -41.17
CA VAL A 18 -11.61 -48.76 -41.88
C VAL A 18 -10.07 -48.77 -41.86
N GLY A 19 -9.43 -49.93 -41.70
CA GLY A 19 -7.97 -50.03 -41.58
C GLY A 19 -7.23 -49.57 -42.85
N TYR A 20 -6.46 -48.48 -42.72
CA TYR A 20 -5.38 -48.10 -43.63
C TYR A 20 -4.09 -48.51 -42.93
N SER A 21 -3.29 -49.39 -43.52
CA SER A 21 -2.37 -50.23 -42.75
C SER A 21 -1.20 -49.51 -42.05
N THR A 22 -1.11 -48.18 -42.10
CA THR A 22 -0.10 -47.41 -41.35
C THR A 22 -0.45 -45.94 -41.00
N LEU A 23 -1.31 -45.25 -41.77
CA LEU A 23 -1.82 -43.91 -41.38
C LEU A 23 -2.93 -44.05 -40.32
N THR A 24 -2.75 -43.39 -39.18
CA THR A 24 -3.64 -43.52 -38.00
C THR A 24 -4.63 -42.36 -37.82
N GLY A 25 -4.35 -41.19 -38.38
CA GLY A 25 -5.25 -40.03 -38.28
C GLY A 25 -4.54 -38.69 -38.41
N MET A 26 -5.16 -37.65 -37.84
CA MET A 26 -4.58 -36.32 -37.68
C MET A 26 -4.70 -35.87 -36.22
N VAL A 27 -3.75 -35.04 -35.79
CA VAL A 27 -3.72 -34.40 -34.46
C VAL A 27 -3.30 -32.94 -34.61
N SER A 28 -3.71 -32.09 -33.67
CA SER A 28 -3.21 -30.73 -33.54
C SER A 28 -2.41 -30.55 -32.25
N GLU A 29 -1.55 -29.55 -32.23
CA GLU A 29 -0.94 -29.01 -31.01
C GLU A 29 -0.94 -27.48 -31.07
N VAL A 30 -0.96 -26.84 -29.91
CA VAL A 30 -0.82 -25.38 -29.79
C VAL A 30 0.66 -25.03 -29.99
N TYR A 31 0.96 -24.20 -30.99
CA TYR A 31 2.30 -23.69 -31.27
C TYR A 31 2.56 -22.39 -30.52
N ALA A 32 1.61 -21.45 -30.58
CA ALA A 32 1.70 -20.16 -29.90
C ALA A 32 0.30 -19.68 -29.50
N VAL A 33 0.25 -18.84 -28.48
CA VAL A 33 -0.97 -18.29 -27.89
C VAL A 33 -0.79 -16.79 -27.81
N ASP A 34 -1.77 -16.04 -28.30
CA ASP A 34 -1.79 -14.58 -28.26
C ASP A 34 -0.57 -13.91 -28.95
N ALA A 35 0.11 -14.66 -29.80
CA ALA A 35 1.24 -14.16 -30.59
C ALA A 35 0.76 -13.17 -31.68
N ILE A 36 -0.46 -13.40 -32.18
CA ILE A 36 -1.31 -12.36 -32.76
C ILE A 36 -2.45 -12.12 -31.75
N PRO A 37 -2.69 -10.87 -31.31
CA PRO A 37 -3.65 -10.58 -30.25
C PRO A 37 -5.02 -11.21 -30.47
N GLY A 38 -5.50 -11.97 -29.49
CA GLY A 38 -6.80 -12.65 -29.49
C GLY A 38 -6.86 -13.96 -30.27
N THR A 39 -5.72 -14.50 -30.74
CA THR A 39 -5.69 -15.73 -31.56
C THR A 39 -4.80 -16.82 -30.98
N VAL A 40 -5.01 -18.06 -31.43
CA VAL A 40 -4.12 -19.20 -31.15
C VAL A 40 -3.57 -19.77 -32.46
N THR A 41 -2.26 -20.01 -32.48
CA THR A 41 -1.57 -20.67 -33.59
C THR A 41 -1.48 -22.16 -33.32
N TRP A 42 -2.07 -22.94 -34.22
CA TRP A 42 -2.11 -24.40 -34.16
C TRP A 42 -1.17 -25.01 -35.20
N ARG A 43 -0.48 -26.09 -34.85
CA ARG A 43 0.20 -26.96 -35.81
C ARG A 43 -0.56 -28.27 -35.94
N VAL A 44 -0.84 -28.66 -37.18
CA VAL A 44 -1.59 -29.89 -37.48
C VAL A 44 -0.66 -30.91 -38.11
N TYR A 45 -0.81 -32.15 -37.68
CA TYR A 45 0.01 -33.27 -38.10
C TYR A 45 -0.84 -34.45 -38.58
N ALA A 46 -0.39 -35.13 -39.63
CA ALA A 46 -0.82 -36.48 -39.96
C ALA A 46 0.02 -37.51 -39.20
N THR A 47 -0.60 -38.56 -38.67
CA THR A 47 0.07 -39.54 -37.79
C THR A 47 0.21 -40.91 -38.45
N PHE A 48 1.38 -41.51 -38.31
CA PHE A 48 1.74 -42.83 -38.82
C PHE A 48 2.19 -43.74 -37.68
N ASP A 49 1.87 -45.03 -37.77
CA ASP A 49 2.35 -46.06 -36.83
C ASP A 49 3.73 -46.63 -37.21
N ASN A 50 4.23 -46.31 -38.41
CA ASN A 50 5.50 -46.76 -38.94
C ASN A 50 6.40 -45.56 -39.32
N PRO A 51 7.58 -45.37 -38.70
CA PRO A 51 8.47 -44.24 -38.95
C PRO A 51 9.20 -44.31 -40.31
N THR A 52 9.07 -45.42 -41.05
CA THR A 52 9.72 -45.61 -42.36
C THR A 52 8.80 -45.31 -43.54
N ASP A 53 7.54 -44.97 -43.26
CA ASP A 53 6.60 -44.54 -44.29
C ASP A 53 6.92 -43.12 -44.75
N GLN A 54 6.53 -42.81 -45.99
CA GLN A 54 6.78 -41.50 -46.59
C GLN A 54 5.47 -40.85 -47.01
N MET A 55 5.10 -39.72 -46.41
CA MET A 55 3.98 -38.90 -46.86
C MET A 55 4.38 -38.20 -48.16
N ILE A 56 3.66 -38.46 -49.25
CA ILE A 56 4.02 -37.98 -50.59
C ILE A 56 3.09 -36.88 -51.07
N ALA A 57 1.79 -36.95 -50.75
CA ALA A 57 0.84 -35.96 -51.23
C ALA A 57 -0.35 -35.76 -50.30
N MET A 58 -0.88 -34.55 -50.33
CA MET A 58 -2.21 -34.19 -49.92
C MET A 58 -2.99 -33.73 -51.15
N TYR A 59 -4.23 -34.20 -51.34
CA TYR A 59 -4.98 -33.97 -52.59
C TYR A 59 -6.48 -33.82 -52.38
N GLY A 60 -7.18 -33.27 -53.38
CA GLY A 60 -8.63 -33.21 -53.45
C GLY A 60 -9.16 -33.16 -54.88
N TYR A 61 -10.32 -33.76 -55.13
CA TYR A 61 -11.07 -33.72 -56.40
C TYR A 61 -12.56 -34.06 -56.18
N ASP A 62 -13.38 -34.01 -57.23
CA ASP A 62 -14.84 -34.16 -57.18
C ASP A 62 -15.40 -35.34 -56.38
N THR A 63 -14.74 -36.49 -56.40
CA THR A 63 -15.17 -37.72 -55.72
C THR A 63 -14.36 -38.03 -54.46
N ALA A 64 -13.33 -37.24 -54.14
CA ALA A 64 -12.59 -37.24 -52.88
C ALA A 64 -12.21 -35.79 -52.53
N PRO A 65 -13.16 -35.00 -51.99
CA PRO A 65 -12.94 -33.57 -51.78
C PRO A 65 -11.93 -33.32 -50.66
N LEU A 66 -11.20 -32.20 -50.77
CA LEU A 66 -10.38 -31.63 -49.70
C LEU A 66 -11.10 -30.40 -49.18
N GLN A 67 -11.37 -30.34 -47.88
CA GLN A 67 -12.14 -29.26 -47.25
C GLN A 67 -11.41 -28.67 -46.05
N VAL A 68 -11.45 -27.34 -45.96
CA VAL A 68 -10.94 -26.54 -44.86
C VAL A 68 -12.05 -25.56 -44.49
N THR A 69 -12.50 -25.55 -43.25
CA THR A 69 -13.52 -24.60 -42.76
C THR A 69 -13.06 -23.95 -41.48
N THR A 70 -13.38 -22.68 -41.29
CA THR A 70 -13.15 -21.92 -40.05
C THR A 70 -14.45 -21.25 -39.63
N ALA A 71 -14.67 -21.10 -38.32
CA ALA A 71 -15.83 -20.41 -37.77
C ALA A 71 -15.75 -18.89 -37.99
N THR A 72 -14.54 -18.35 -38.01
CA THR A 72 -14.23 -16.92 -38.14
C THR A 72 -13.33 -16.71 -39.36
N SER A 73 -12.02 -16.55 -39.15
CA SER A 73 -11.02 -16.38 -40.19
C SER A 73 -9.66 -16.95 -39.77
N PHE A 74 -8.86 -17.35 -40.76
CA PHE A 74 -7.42 -17.56 -40.56
C PHE A 74 -6.69 -16.23 -40.66
N TYR A 75 -5.75 -15.99 -39.74
CA TYR A 75 -4.82 -14.88 -39.83
C TYR A 75 -3.86 -15.11 -41.00
N GLN A 76 -3.71 -14.07 -41.85
CA GLN A 76 -2.84 -14.08 -43.02
C GLN A 76 -1.98 -12.81 -43.06
N ASN A 77 -0.67 -12.97 -43.11
CA ASN A 77 0.29 -11.89 -43.18
C ASN A 77 0.51 -11.45 -44.64
N PRO A 78 0.49 -10.13 -44.96
CA PRO A 78 0.70 -9.66 -46.33
C PRO A 78 2.04 -10.04 -46.98
N PHE A 79 3.04 -10.41 -46.18
CA PHE A 79 4.36 -10.84 -46.65
C PHE A 79 4.54 -12.36 -46.67
N GLY A 80 3.50 -13.11 -46.31
CA GLY A 80 3.48 -14.57 -46.33
C GLY A 80 2.74 -15.14 -47.53
N GLY A 81 2.20 -16.34 -47.36
CA GLY A 81 1.49 -17.04 -48.42
C GLY A 81 1.00 -18.43 -48.01
N PRO A 82 0.31 -19.13 -48.91
CA PRO A 82 -0.51 -20.30 -48.56
C PRO A 82 0.31 -21.54 -48.23
N THR A 83 1.62 -21.52 -48.42
CA THR A 83 2.50 -22.65 -48.14
C THR A 83 3.69 -22.27 -47.28
N SER A 84 4.31 -23.24 -46.62
CA SER A 84 5.56 -23.00 -45.88
C SER A 84 6.71 -22.48 -46.77
N LEU A 85 6.59 -22.61 -48.10
CA LEU A 85 7.50 -22.01 -49.08
C LEU A 85 7.26 -20.52 -49.33
N ASP A 86 6.27 -19.92 -48.68
CA ASP A 86 6.04 -18.48 -48.73
C ASP A 86 6.46 -17.80 -47.41
N ILE A 87 6.73 -18.58 -46.37
CA ILE A 87 7.17 -18.08 -45.06
C ILE A 87 8.69 -18.05 -45.01
N ASN A 88 9.27 -16.86 -44.95
CA ASN A 88 10.72 -16.70 -44.86
C ASN A 88 11.14 -16.25 -43.44
N PRO A 89 11.77 -17.13 -42.64
CA PRO A 89 12.21 -16.81 -41.29
C PRO A 89 13.15 -15.60 -41.19
N ALA A 90 13.86 -15.24 -42.28
CA ALA A 90 14.71 -14.06 -42.31
C ALA A 90 13.93 -12.74 -42.12
N PHE A 91 12.61 -12.73 -42.35
CA PHE A 91 11.78 -11.56 -42.15
C PHE A 91 11.21 -11.43 -40.73
N PHE A 92 11.29 -12.45 -39.86
CA PHE A 92 10.67 -12.40 -38.52
C PHE A 92 11.23 -11.27 -37.64
N GLY A 93 12.50 -10.89 -37.82
CA GLY A 93 13.08 -9.74 -37.10
C GLY A 93 12.48 -8.38 -37.50
N PHE A 94 11.91 -8.28 -38.71
CA PHE A 94 11.32 -7.05 -39.26
C PHE A 94 9.79 -7.07 -39.23
N VAL A 95 9.20 -8.26 -39.41
CA VAL A 95 7.77 -8.54 -39.38
C VAL A 95 7.57 -9.78 -38.48
N PRO A 96 7.60 -9.62 -37.15
CA PRO A 96 7.48 -10.75 -36.21
C PRO A 96 6.20 -11.54 -36.39
N GLU A 97 5.12 -10.86 -36.75
CA GLU A 97 3.80 -11.43 -37.00
C GLU A 97 3.78 -12.47 -38.14
N LEU A 98 4.76 -12.43 -39.06
CA LEU A 98 4.88 -13.40 -40.16
C LEU A 98 5.17 -14.82 -39.66
N GLU A 99 5.76 -14.98 -38.47
CA GLU A 99 5.99 -16.31 -37.88
C GLU A 99 4.67 -17.05 -37.61
N PHE A 100 3.61 -16.29 -37.32
CA PHE A 100 2.30 -16.79 -36.95
C PHE A 100 1.33 -16.79 -38.12
N ASP A 101 1.82 -16.66 -39.36
CA ASP A 101 1.02 -16.78 -40.56
C ASP A 101 0.37 -18.17 -40.70
N SER A 102 -0.74 -18.27 -41.42
CA SER A 102 -1.42 -19.54 -41.67
C SER A 102 -1.00 -20.12 -43.02
N TRP A 103 -0.58 -21.39 -43.06
CA TRP A 103 -0.03 -21.99 -44.27
C TRP A 103 -0.09 -23.51 -44.26
N PHE A 104 -0.07 -24.11 -45.44
CA PHE A 104 0.01 -25.55 -45.64
C PHE A 104 1.43 -26.03 -45.88
N THR A 105 1.70 -27.27 -45.52
CA THR A 105 2.93 -27.95 -45.90
C THR A 105 2.71 -29.45 -46.04
N LEU A 106 3.76 -30.12 -46.50
CA LEU A 106 3.99 -31.52 -46.22
C LEU A 106 5.42 -31.56 -45.72
N ALA A 107 5.62 -31.80 -44.42
CA ALA A 107 6.90 -31.77 -43.72
C ALA A 107 7.36 -30.41 -43.16
N TYR A 108 8.65 -30.06 -43.27
CA TYR A 108 9.31 -29.04 -42.45
C TYR A 108 8.62 -27.66 -42.48
N PRO A 109 8.72 -26.88 -41.38
CA PRO A 109 8.04 -25.61 -41.24
C PRO A 109 8.68 -24.44 -42.02
N ASP A 110 9.83 -24.62 -42.68
CA ASP A 110 10.56 -23.51 -43.32
C ASP A 110 11.12 -23.84 -44.72
N GLN A 111 11.68 -22.80 -45.34
CA GLN A 111 12.28 -22.78 -46.68
C GLN A 111 13.51 -23.67 -46.83
N MET A 112 14.18 -24.04 -45.73
CA MET A 112 15.54 -24.57 -45.80
C MET A 112 15.53 -26.08 -46.07
N GLY A 113 15.21 -26.44 -47.31
CA GLY A 113 15.34 -27.79 -47.85
C GLY A 113 14.05 -28.44 -48.31
N SER A 114 12.92 -27.72 -48.32
CA SER A 114 11.64 -28.27 -48.79
C SER A 114 11.55 -28.28 -50.32
N THR A 115 11.20 -29.44 -50.90
CA THR A 115 10.88 -29.59 -52.33
C THR A 115 9.38 -29.55 -52.59
N LEU A 116 8.62 -28.87 -51.73
CA LEU A 116 7.15 -28.82 -51.81
C LEU A 116 6.69 -28.31 -53.18
N ASN A 117 5.76 -29.02 -53.79
CA ASN A 117 5.15 -28.62 -55.05
C ASN A 117 3.63 -28.56 -54.88
N THR A 118 3.00 -27.64 -55.61
CA THR A 118 1.55 -27.50 -55.64
C THR A 118 1.06 -27.55 -57.09
N ILE A 119 -0.15 -28.05 -57.28
CA ILE A 119 -0.82 -28.06 -58.59
C ILE A 119 -2.33 -27.91 -58.40
N GLY A 120 -2.96 -27.05 -59.20
CA GLY A 120 -4.43 -26.90 -59.22
C GLY A 120 -5.04 -26.26 -57.96
N LEU A 121 -4.23 -25.63 -57.10
CA LEU A 121 -4.69 -25.04 -55.84
C LEU A 121 -4.83 -23.51 -55.87
N ASP A 122 -4.45 -22.84 -56.97
CA ASP A 122 -4.33 -21.36 -57.03
C ASP A 122 -5.62 -20.62 -56.62
N THR A 123 -6.78 -21.06 -57.13
CA THR A 123 -8.08 -20.43 -56.83
C THR A 123 -8.60 -20.72 -55.42
N TYR A 124 -8.10 -21.79 -54.79
CA TYR A 124 -8.48 -22.21 -53.46
C TYR A 124 -7.60 -21.51 -52.41
N PHE A 125 -6.30 -21.45 -52.67
CA PHE A 125 -5.37 -20.67 -51.87
C PHE A 125 -5.69 -19.18 -51.89
N ALA A 126 -6.18 -18.61 -53.00
CA ALA A 126 -6.66 -17.23 -52.99
C ALA A 126 -7.80 -16.97 -51.98
N GLN A 127 -8.63 -17.98 -51.67
CA GLN A 127 -9.67 -17.86 -50.63
C GLN A 127 -9.07 -17.98 -49.23
N PHE A 128 -8.10 -18.88 -49.06
CA PHE A 128 -7.34 -19.07 -47.83
C PHE A 128 -6.54 -17.83 -47.44
N GLU A 129 -5.82 -17.22 -48.39
CA GLU A 129 -5.09 -15.95 -48.21
C GLU A 129 -6.02 -14.76 -47.91
N ALA A 130 -7.31 -14.87 -48.23
CA ALA A 130 -8.32 -13.91 -47.81
C ALA A 130 -8.91 -14.22 -46.42
N GLY A 131 -8.31 -15.15 -45.67
CA GLY A 131 -8.71 -15.59 -44.34
C GLY A 131 -9.86 -16.61 -44.31
N ASN A 132 -10.31 -17.13 -45.44
CA ASN A 132 -11.46 -18.03 -45.51
C ASN A 132 -11.06 -19.52 -45.54
N GLY A 133 -12.01 -20.39 -45.22
CA GLY A 133 -11.92 -21.80 -45.62
C GLY A 133 -12.08 -21.99 -47.13
N PHE A 134 -11.78 -23.20 -47.63
CA PHE A 134 -11.98 -23.57 -49.04
C PHE A 134 -12.36 -25.05 -49.20
N LEU A 135 -12.92 -25.38 -50.37
CA LEU A 135 -13.35 -26.73 -50.73
C LEU A 135 -12.90 -27.07 -52.14
N VAL A 136 -11.99 -28.04 -52.29
CA VAL A 136 -11.58 -28.62 -53.57
C VAL A 136 -12.51 -29.77 -53.92
N ASN A 137 -13.45 -29.56 -54.86
CA ASN A 137 -14.47 -30.55 -55.24
C ASN A 137 -14.76 -30.60 -56.74
N ASP A 138 -13.81 -30.18 -57.57
CA ASP A 138 -13.94 -30.22 -59.04
C ASP A 138 -13.12 -31.35 -59.67
N ILE A 139 -13.32 -31.57 -60.98
CA ILE A 139 -12.68 -32.65 -61.74
C ILE A 139 -11.20 -32.38 -62.06
N VAL A 140 -10.76 -31.11 -61.98
CA VAL A 140 -9.34 -30.75 -62.14
C VAL A 140 -8.58 -31.15 -60.87
N GLY A 141 -9.22 -30.91 -59.72
CA GLY A 141 -8.69 -31.16 -58.41
C GLY A 141 -7.50 -30.27 -58.08
N GLY A 142 -6.84 -30.58 -56.96
CA GLY A 142 -5.62 -29.93 -56.55
C GLY A 142 -4.81 -30.83 -55.62
N SER A 143 -3.50 -30.60 -55.59
CA SER A 143 -2.60 -31.37 -54.71
C SER A 143 -1.40 -30.55 -54.29
N ILE A 144 -0.99 -30.76 -53.03
CA ILE A 144 0.34 -30.46 -52.51
C ILE A 144 1.11 -31.79 -52.50
N PHE A 145 2.34 -31.82 -52.98
CA PHE A 145 3.12 -33.06 -53.04
C PHE A 145 4.63 -32.83 -52.92
N LEU A 146 5.32 -33.89 -52.50
CA LEU A 146 6.77 -34.02 -52.48
C LEU A 146 7.20 -35.16 -53.42
N LEU A 147 8.43 -35.12 -53.89
CA LEU A 147 8.98 -36.24 -54.66
C LEU A 147 9.39 -37.39 -53.72
N PRO A 148 9.11 -38.65 -54.06
CA PRO A 148 9.51 -39.78 -53.23
C PRO A 148 11.03 -39.86 -53.03
N GLY A 149 11.45 -40.12 -51.80
CA GLY A 149 12.86 -40.16 -51.40
C GLY A 149 13.41 -38.87 -50.80
N ASP A 150 12.60 -37.81 -50.73
CA ASP A 150 12.91 -36.62 -49.94
C ASP A 150 12.93 -36.98 -48.43
N PRO A 151 14.01 -36.71 -47.67
CA PRO A 151 14.08 -36.97 -46.23
C PRO A 151 12.97 -36.31 -45.42
N ALA A 152 12.36 -35.23 -45.94
CA ALA A 152 11.26 -34.53 -45.32
C ALA A 152 9.97 -35.37 -45.28
N THR A 153 9.80 -36.33 -46.21
CA THR A 153 8.57 -37.13 -46.31
C THR A 153 8.38 -38.11 -45.15
N PHE A 154 9.41 -38.36 -44.34
CA PHE A 154 9.34 -39.31 -43.23
C PHE A 154 8.72 -38.70 -41.96
N PRO A 155 7.94 -39.47 -41.19
CA PRO A 155 7.46 -39.05 -39.88
C PRO A 155 8.60 -38.66 -38.92
N ASP A 156 8.32 -37.70 -38.06
CA ASP A 156 9.19 -37.31 -36.95
C ASP A 156 9.37 -38.46 -35.92
N ALA A 157 10.15 -38.21 -34.87
CA ALA A 157 10.39 -39.20 -33.81
C ALA A 157 9.12 -39.65 -33.06
N LEU A 158 8.00 -38.92 -33.22
CA LEU A 158 6.69 -39.22 -32.65
C LEU A 158 5.74 -39.87 -33.68
N GLY A 159 6.23 -40.18 -34.89
CA GLY A 159 5.41 -40.74 -35.95
C GLY A 159 4.50 -39.72 -36.63
N ARG A 160 4.88 -38.45 -36.69
CA ARG A 160 4.04 -37.36 -37.21
C ARG A 160 4.65 -36.64 -38.40
N VAL A 161 3.82 -36.24 -39.36
CA VAL A 161 4.21 -35.36 -40.48
C VAL A 161 3.40 -34.07 -40.38
N LEU A 162 4.07 -32.92 -40.31
CA LEU A 162 3.40 -31.61 -40.27
C LEU A 162 2.67 -31.36 -41.60
N VAL A 163 1.41 -30.92 -41.52
CA VAL A 163 0.56 -30.64 -42.69
C VAL A 163 0.19 -29.16 -42.81
N GLY A 164 0.36 -28.38 -41.75
CA GLY A 164 0.14 -26.94 -41.79
C GLY A 164 0.16 -26.28 -40.42
N GLN A 165 0.18 -24.96 -40.47
CA GLN A 165 0.03 -24.06 -39.33
C GLN A 165 -1.22 -23.18 -39.56
N PHE A 166 -2.03 -23.00 -38.54
CA PHE A 166 -3.29 -22.26 -38.63
C PHE A 166 -3.45 -21.34 -37.44
N THR A 167 -3.47 -20.03 -37.66
CA THR A 167 -3.69 -19.03 -36.63
C THR A 167 -5.10 -18.49 -36.75
N THR A 168 -5.89 -18.61 -35.68
CA THR A 168 -7.30 -18.20 -35.69
C THR A 168 -7.80 -17.93 -34.26
N ASP A 169 -8.84 -17.12 -34.14
CA ASP A 169 -9.59 -16.82 -32.91
C ASP A 169 -10.80 -17.77 -32.71
N GLY A 170 -11.01 -18.76 -33.59
CA GLY A 170 -12.18 -19.63 -33.54
C GLY A 170 -11.89 -21.10 -33.84
N ALA A 171 -12.95 -21.90 -33.83
CA ALA A 171 -12.87 -23.31 -34.22
C ALA A 171 -12.64 -23.47 -35.74
N PHE A 172 -11.96 -24.54 -36.15
CA PHE A 172 -11.79 -24.91 -37.55
C PHE A 172 -11.82 -26.43 -37.77
N ASP A 173 -12.25 -26.84 -38.94
CA ASP A 173 -12.30 -28.25 -39.35
C ASP A 173 -11.49 -28.48 -40.64
N LEU A 174 -10.80 -29.60 -40.67
CA LEU A 174 -10.05 -30.09 -41.82
C LEU A 174 -10.60 -31.46 -42.23
N SER A 175 -10.79 -31.66 -43.53
CA SER A 175 -11.07 -32.96 -44.15
C SER A 175 -10.11 -33.13 -45.33
N LEU A 176 -9.06 -33.91 -45.12
CA LEU A 176 -7.90 -34.01 -46.01
C LEU A 176 -7.78 -35.44 -46.57
N ASN A 177 -7.22 -35.55 -47.77
CA ASN A 177 -6.88 -36.84 -48.39
C ASN A 177 -5.37 -36.93 -48.56
N PHE A 178 -4.81 -38.10 -48.26
CA PHE A 178 -3.36 -38.31 -48.21
C PHE A 178 -2.92 -39.48 -49.08
N GLN A 179 -1.73 -39.38 -49.68
CA GLN A 179 -1.00 -40.49 -50.29
C GLN A 179 0.35 -40.66 -49.61
N TRP A 180 0.71 -41.90 -49.33
CA TRP A 180 2.01 -42.24 -48.75
C TRP A 180 2.60 -43.48 -49.42
N ARG A 181 3.89 -43.72 -49.20
CA ARG A 181 4.57 -44.95 -49.58
C ARG A 181 5.07 -45.67 -48.35
N ASP A 182 4.85 -46.98 -48.29
CA ASP A 182 5.40 -47.81 -47.22
C ASP A 182 6.88 -48.14 -47.43
N ALA A 183 7.50 -48.78 -46.43
CA ALA A 183 8.88 -49.29 -46.52
C ALA A 183 9.12 -50.28 -47.67
N ALA A 184 8.07 -50.94 -48.17
CA ALA A 184 8.14 -51.83 -49.33
C ALA A 184 7.98 -51.08 -50.66
N LEU A 185 7.99 -49.74 -50.62
CA LEU A 185 7.88 -48.84 -51.76
C LEU A 185 6.50 -48.88 -52.45
N VAL A 186 5.48 -49.42 -51.80
CA VAL A 186 4.10 -49.50 -52.27
C VAL A 186 3.34 -48.25 -51.88
N SER A 187 2.63 -47.65 -52.84
CA SER A 187 1.79 -46.48 -52.59
C SER A 187 0.43 -46.86 -52.00
N HIS A 188 0.00 -46.11 -50.99
CA HIS A 188 -1.29 -46.20 -50.33
C HIS A 188 -1.97 -44.84 -50.32
N GLN A 189 -3.29 -44.82 -50.13
CA GLN A 189 -4.06 -43.59 -50.04
C GLN A 189 -5.18 -43.70 -49.00
N ALA A 190 -5.54 -42.56 -48.40
CA ALA A 190 -6.64 -42.41 -47.47
C ALA A 190 -7.44 -41.16 -47.86
N THR A 191 -8.76 -41.26 -47.78
CA THR A 191 -9.67 -40.16 -48.14
C THR A 191 -10.57 -39.80 -46.98
N GLY A 192 -10.85 -38.51 -46.79
CA GLY A 192 -11.73 -38.00 -45.74
C GLY A 192 -11.17 -38.18 -44.33
N VAL A 193 -9.86 -37.97 -44.15
CA VAL A 193 -9.26 -37.93 -42.81
C VAL A 193 -9.62 -36.58 -42.20
N THR A 194 -10.34 -36.58 -41.07
CA THR A 194 -10.89 -35.36 -40.48
C THR A 194 -10.21 -34.97 -39.17
N LEU A 195 -10.08 -33.67 -38.93
CA LEU A 195 -9.70 -33.08 -37.64
C LEU A 195 -10.59 -31.87 -37.36
N SER A 196 -11.17 -31.84 -36.17
CA SER A 196 -11.91 -30.68 -35.65
C SER A 196 -11.12 -30.08 -34.50
N VAL A 197 -10.76 -28.81 -34.61
CA VAL A 197 -10.12 -28.03 -33.55
C VAL A 197 -11.17 -27.08 -33.00
N SER A 198 -11.64 -27.36 -31.79
CA SER A 198 -12.59 -26.49 -31.08
C SER A 198 -11.87 -25.35 -30.38
N GLY A 199 -12.52 -24.19 -30.30
CA GLY A 199 -12.04 -23.09 -29.46
C GLY A 199 -11.95 -23.51 -27.99
N VAL A 200 -11.04 -22.89 -27.24
CA VAL A 200 -10.90 -23.12 -25.80
C VAL A 200 -11.87 -22.14 -25.10
N PRO A 201 -12.91 -22.62 -24.40
CA PRO A 201 -13.82 -21.73 -23.68
C PRO A 201 -13.15 -21.16 -22.43
N GLY A 202 -13.39 -19.87 -22.15
CA GLY A 202 -12.96 -19.21 -20.93
C GLY A 202 -12.97 -17.70 -21.06
N CYS A 203 -12.64 -16.97 -20.00
CA CYS A 203 -12.60 -15.52 -20.08
C CYS A 203 -11.47 -15.03 -20.99
N THR A 204 -11.81 -14.26 -22.03
CA THR A 204 -10.86 -13.72 -23.01
C THR A 204 -10.42 -12.28 -22.71
N ASP A 205 -10.99 -11.62 -21.70
CA ASP A 205 -10.65 -10.26 -21.33
C ASP A 205 -9.39 -10.22 -20.43
N PRO A 206 -8.26 -9.63 -20.87
CA PRO A 206 -7.03 -9.53 -20.07
C PRO A 206 -7.18 -8.72 -18.77
N LEU A 207 -8.26 -7.95 -18.63
CA LEU A 207 -8.56 -7.14 -17.47
C LEU A 207 -9.39 -7.89 -16.41
N ALA A 208 -9.88 -9.09 -16.71
CA ALA A 208 -10.65 -9.91 -15.78
C ALA A 208 -9.74 -10.73 -14.84
N LEU A 209 -10.21 -10.98 -13.62
CA LEU A 209 -9.51 -11.76 -12.58
C LEU A 209 -9.28 -13.22 -12.98
N ASN A 210 -10.15 -13.78 -13.82
CA ASN A 210 -10.07 -15.14 -14.34
C ASN A 210 -9.75 -15.19 -15.83
N TYR A 211 -9.07 -14.16 -16.36
CA TYR A 211 -8.53 -14.18 -17.71
C TYR A 211 -7.78 -15.49 -17.97
N ASN A 212 -8.16 -16.17 -19.04
CA ASN A 212 -7.51 -17.36 -19.52
C ASN A 212 -6.86 -17.04 -20.86
N SER A 213 -5.54 -16.91 -20.87
CA SER A 213 -4.80 -16.62 -22.10
C SER A 213 -4.96 -17.70 -23.18
N LEU A 214 -5.35 -18.93 -22.79
CA LEU A 214 -5.63 -20.00 -23.75
C LEU A 214 -7.04 -19.91 -24.32
N ALA A 215 -7.95 -19.15 -23.71
CA ALA A 215 -9.32 -19.05 -24.16
C ALA A 215 -9.40 -18.32 -25.50
N THR A 216 -10.05 -18.96 -26.47
CA THR A 216 -10.35 -18.37 -27.79
C THR A 216 -11.83 -18.06 -27.94
N GLU A 217 -12.67 -18.54 -27.03
CA GLU A 217 -14.10 -18.25 -27.01
C GLU A 217 -14.50 -17.74 -25.62
N ASP A 218 -15.03 -16.52 -25.55
CA ASP A 218 -15.60 -15.98 -24.32
C ASP A 218 -16.86 -16.76 -23.94
N ASP A 219 -16.79 -17.46 -22.82
CA ASP A 219 -17.91 -18.24 -22.27
C ASP A 219 -18.78 -17.44 -21.29
N GLY A 220 -18.51 -16.14 -21.15
CA GLY A 220 -19.20 -15.24 -20.22
C GLY A 220 -18.81 -15.47 -18.76
N SER A 221 -17.74 -16.22 -18.50
CA SER A 221 -17.24 -16.47 -17.15
C SER A 221 -16.40 -15.33 -16.58
N CYS A 222 -16.11 -14.27 -17.34
CA CYS A 222 -15.28 -13.16 -16.86
C CYS A 222 -15.79 -12.57 -15.54
N THR A 223 -14.88 -12.50 -14.57
CA THR A 223 -15.09 -11.94 -13.23
C THR A 223 -14.15 -10.76 -13.05
N TYR A 224 -14.66 -9.68 -12.47
CA TYR A 224 -13.92 -8.44 -12.26
C TYR A 224 -13.88 -8.11 -10.76
N PRO A 225 -12.91 -7.30 -10.31
CA PRO A 225 -12.90 -6.79 -8.95
C PRO A 225 -14.20 -6.04 -8.64
N ALA A 226 -14.66 -6.15 -7.39
CA ALA A 226 -15.83 -5.41 -6.92
C ALA A 226 -15.58 -3.88 -6.96
N PRO A 227 -16.64 -3.06 -7.00
CA PRO A 227 -16.54 -1.60 -6.94
C PRO A 227 -15.61 -1.11 -5.81
N SER A 228 -14.66 -0.25 -6.16
CA SER A 228 -13.42 -0.11 -5.38
C SER A 228 -13.28 1.20 -4.59
N TYR A 229 -14.31 2.05 -4.61
CA TYR A 229 -14.33 3.32 -3.88
C TYR A 229 -14.12 3.11 -2.38
N VAL A 230 -13.26 3.95 -1.78
CA VAL A 230 -12.91 3.87 -0.36
C VAL A 230 -13.49 5.03 0.44
N ASN A 231 -13.07 6.26 0.14
CA ASN A 231 -13.44 7.49 0.87
C ASN A 231 -12.95 8.74 0.12
N LEU A 232 -13.25 9.92 0.68
CA LEU A 232 -12.63 11.19 0.31
C LEU A 232 -11.39 11.48 1.17
N THR A 233 -10.39 12.14 0.57
CA THR A 233 -9.22 12.69 1.27
C THR A 233 -8.93 14.11 0.79
N TRP A 234 -8.08 14.81 1.54
CA TRP A 234 -7.59 16.14 1.17
C TRP A 234 -6.08 16.24 1.34
N GLU A 235 -5.48 17.21 0.66
CA GLU A 235 -4.05 17.54 0.74
C GLU A 235 -3.88 19.07 0.76
N GLU A 236 -3.10 19.62 1.69
CA GLU A 236 -2.68 21.02 1.63
C GLU A 236 -1.51 21.14 0.64
N VAL A 237 -1.76 21.83 -0.48
CA VAL A 237 -0.75 21.98 -1.55
C VAL A 237 0.04 23.27 -1.46
N ALA A 238 -0.50 24.29 -0.77
CA ALA A 238 0.22 25.54 -0.54
C ALA A 238 -0.30 26.26 0.73
N PRO A 239 0.52 26.39 1.79
CA PRO A 239 0.14 27.07 3.02
C PRO A 239 0.32 28.59 2.92
N ASN A 240 -0.56 29.38 3.56
CA ASN A 240 -0.45 30.84 3.71
C ASN A 240 -0.15 31.60 2.39
N THR A 241 -0.93 31.33 1.35
CA THR A 241 -0.79 31.90 0.02
C THR A 241 -1.42 33.29 -0.07
N VAL A 242 -2.66 33.39 -0.56
CA VAL A 242 -3.32 34.67 -0.84
C VAL A 242 -4.09 35.13 0.39
N GLY A 243 -3.72 36.30 0.93
CA GLY A 243 -4.39 36.87 2.11
C GLY A 243 -4.22 36.06 3.40
N GLY A 244 -3.24 35.14 3.45
CA GLY A 244 -3.04 34.23 4.59
C GLY A 244 -3.87 32.94 4.52
N ALA A 245 -4.67 32.75 3.46
CA ALA A 245 -5.40 31.50 3.21
C ALA A 245 -4.47 30.36 2.78
N SER A 246 -4.87 29.11 2.99
CA SER A 246 -4.19 27.93 2.46
C SER A 246 -4.98 27.33 1.30
N THR A 247 -4.27 26.71 0.35
CA THR A 247 -4.85 26.01 -0.80
C THR A 247 -4.84 24.51 -0.57
N TYR A 248 -6.01 23.88 -0.71
CA TYR A 248 -6.24 22.46 -0.50
C TYR A 248 -6.75 21.79 -1.77
N ARG A 249 -6.45 20.50 -1.93
CA ARG A 249 -7.02 19.64 -2.99
C ARG A 249 -7.81 18.50 -2.37
N VAL A 250 -8.94 18.18 -2.99
CA VAL A 250 -9.85 17.12 -2.55
C VAL A 250 -9.80 15.95 -3.54
N TYR A 251 -9.72 14.74 -3.04
CA TYR A 251 -9.57 13.52 -3.83
C TYR A 251 -10.63 12.48 -3.45
N ALA A 252 -11.07 11.68 -4.44
CA ALA A 252 -11.72 10.40 -4.21
C ALA A 252 -10.70 9.26 -4.34
N ASN A 253 -10.72 8.32 -3.38
CA ASN A 253 -9.77 7.21 -3.33
C ASN A 253 -10.41 5.91 -3.79
N PHE A 254 -9.68 5.14 -4.59
CA PHE A 254 -10.07 3.87 -5.19
C PHE A 254 -8.96 2.85 -4.98
N THR A 255 -9.34 1.59 -4.77
CA THR A 255 -8.38 0.47 -4.73
C THR A 255 -8.12 -0.15 -6.10
N ASN A 256 -9.01 0.06 -7.07
CA ASN A 256 -8.86 -0.41 -8.44
C ASN A 256 -8.47 0.77 -9.37
N PRO A 257 -7.30 0.74 -10.03
CA PRO A 257 -6.88 1.80 -10.96
C PRO A 257 -7.73 1.88 -12.24
N TYR A 258 -8.59 0.89 -12.50
CA TYR A 258 -9.47 0.85 -13.68
C TYR A 258 -10.88 1.38 -13.42
N ASP A 259 -11.18 1.82 -12.20
CA ASP A 259 -12.43 2.55 -11.92
C ASP A 259 -12.32 4.00 -12.41
N GLN A 260 -13.41 4.59 -12.89
CA GLN A 260 -13.40 5.94 -13.46
C GLN A 260 -14.48 6.81 -12.83
N VAL A 261 -14.12 7.94 -12.21
CA VAL A 261 -15.11 8.91 -11.74
C VAL A 261 -15.75 9.58 -12.95
N THR A 262 -17.07 9.53 -13.06
CA THR A 262 -17.80 10.08 -14.22
C THR A 262 -18.61 11.31 -13.89
N ALA A 263 -19.10 11.44 -12.65
CA ALA A 263 -19.81 12.63 -12.23
C ALA A 263 -19.69 12.89 -10.73
N VAL A 264 -19.78 14.17 -10.36
CA VAL A 264 -20.08 14.63 -9.01
C VAL A 264 -21.37 15.42 -9.08
N TRP A 265 -22.33 15.12 -8.21
CA TRP A 265 -23.71 15.56 -8.38
C TRP A 265 -24.43 15.85 -7.06
N GLY A 266 -25.54 16.58 -7.12
CA GLY A 266 -26.43 16.82 -6.00
C GLY A 266 -27.87 17.10 -6.42
N GLN A 267 -28.80 16.92 -5.49
CA GLN A 267 -30.23 17.20 -5.62
C GLN A 267 -30.88 17.37 -4.23
N ASP A 268 -32.18 17.66 -4.16
CA ASP A 268 -32.91 17.87 -2.90
C ASP A 268 -32.84 16.69 -1.91
N VAL A 269 -32.96 15.45 -2.39
CA VAL A 269 -32.91 14.23 -1.54
C VAL A 269 -31.49 13.72 -1.30
N ALA A 270 -30.51 14.24 -2.02
CA ALA A 270 -29.08 13.91 -1.89
C ALA A 270 -28.27 15.19 -2.15
N PRO A 271 -28.22 16.11 -1.17
CA PRO A 271 -27.61 17.41 -1.39
C PRO A 271 -26.09 17.29 -1.54
N LEU A 272 -25.53 18.15 -2.39
CA LEU A 272 -24.11 18.42 -2.46
C LEU A 272 -23.84 19.81 -1.89
N SER A 273 -22.78 19.95 -1.10
CA SER A 273 -22.35 21.26 -0.60
C SER A 273 -20.84 21.35 -0.43
N ILE A 274 -20.29 22.53 -0.68
CA ILE A 274 -18.94 22.95 -0.33
C ILE A 274 -19.08 24.27 0.43
N ASN A 275 -18.82 24.25 1.73
CA ASN A 275 -18.93 25.40 2.60
C ASN A 275 -17.57 25.70 3.22
N THR A 276 -17.35 26.96 3.59
CA THR A 276 -16.25 27.37 4.47
C THR A 276 -16.79 28.26 5.58
N THR A 277 -16.14 28.27 6.74
CA THR A 277 -16.48 29.18 7.85
C THR A 277 -16.17 30.65 7.54
N THR A 278 -15.33 30.92 6.53
CA THR A 278 -14.96 32.27 6.10
C THR A 278 -15.41 32.53 4.65
N SER A 279 -14.49 32.58 3.70
CA SER A 279 -14.75 32.76 2.27
C SER A 279 -13.75 31.97 1.44
N PHE A 280 -14.18 31.51 0.26
CA PHE A 280 -13.26 30.97 -0.74
C PHE A 280 -12.58 32.11 -1.50
N TYR A 281 -11.28 31.96 -1.75
CA TYR A 281 -10.56 32.84 -2.66
C TYR A 281 -10.94 32.49 -4.10
N GLN A 282 -11.31 33.53 -4.87
CA GLN A 282 -11.64 33.44 -6.28
C GLN A 282 -10.85 34.50 -7.05
N ASP A 283 -10.18 34.10 -8.11
CA ASP A 283 -9.45 34.97 -9.02
C ASP A 283 -10.33 35.42 -10.18
N PHE A 284 -10.18 36.68 -10.59
CA PHE A 284 -11.01 37.23 -11.67
C PHE A 284 -10.78 36.58 -13.04
N ALA A 285 -9.61 35.96 -13.24
CA ALA A 285 -9.24 35.25 -14.45
C ALA A 285 -9.48 33.73 -14.37
N GLY A 286 -10.03 33.27 -13.25
CA GLY A 286 -10.45 31.88 -13.01
C GLY A 286 -11.95 31.68 -13.23
N GLY A 287 -12.49 30.64 -12.59
CA GLY A 287 -13.91 30.32 -12.67
C GLY A 287 -14.30 29.05 -11.91
N LEU A 288 -15.56 28.62 -12.08
CA LEU A 288 -16.15 27.51 -11.32
C LEU A 288 -15.38 26.20 -11.47
N THR A 289 -14.79 25.96 -12.64
CA THR A 289 -14.16 24.68 -12.97
C THR A 289 -12.71 24.83 -13.38
N SER A 290 -11.96 23.72 -13.30
CA SER A 290 -10.60 23.64 -13.85
C SER A 290 -10.49 24.06 -15.31
N ASN A 291 -11.59 24.00 -16.09
CA ASN A 291 -11.63 24.49 -17.47
C ASN A 291 -11.43 26.01 -17.59
N ASP A 292 -11.81 26.74 -16.56
CA ASP A 292 -11.73 28.21 -16.52
C ASP A 292 -10.32 28.67 -16.10
N VAL A 293 -9.47 27.75 -15.63
CA VAL A 293 -8.08 28.01 -15.25
C VAL A 293 -7.14 27.79 -16.43
N ASN A 294 -6.45 28.85 -16.83
CA ASN A 294 -5.46 28.80 -17.92
C ASN A 294 -4.03 29.03 -17.41
N PRO A 295 -3.17 27.99 -17.39
CA PRO A 295 -1.79 28.10 -16.91
C PRO A 295 -0.92 29.12 -17.64
N ALA A 296 -1.25 29.46 -18.90
CA ALA A 296 -0.52 30.48 -19.65
C ALA A 296 -0.63 31.88 -18.99
N ASN A 297 -1.64 32.09 -18.15
CA ASN A 297 -1.87 33.36 -17.45
C ASN A 297 -1.11 33.46 -16.13
N TYR A 298 -0.51 32.39 -15.58
CA TYR A 298 0.20 32.43 -14.30
C TYR A 298 1.36 33.45 -14.26
N GLY A 299 2.01 33.70 -15.40
CA GLY A 299 3.07 34.71 -15.48
C GLY A 299 2.56 36.16 -15.36
N ALA A 300 1.31 36.40 -15.74
CA ALA A 300 0.68 37.72 -15.69
C ALA A 300 -0.20 37.90 -14.44
N ASN A 301 -0.78 36.81 -13.93
CA ASN A 301 -1.51 36.74 -12.68
C ASN A 301 -1.05 35.53 -11.85
N PRO A 302 -0.03 35.68 -10.99
CA PRO A 302 0.51 34.59 -10.21
C PRO A 302 -0.48 33.97 -9.22
N ASP A 303 -1.48 34.73 -8.77
CA ASP A 303 -2.43 34.27 -7.76
C ASP A 303 -3.53 33.37 -8.35
N LEU A 304 -3.69 33.34 -9.68
CA LEU A 304 -4.62 32.45 -10.40
C LEU A 304 -4.38 30.96 -10.08
N ILE A 305 -3.15 30.56 -9.75
CA ILE A 305 -2.86 29.17 -9.37
C ILE A 305 -3.59 28.75 -8.08
N TYR A 306 -3.98 29.71 -7.24
CA TYR A 306 -4.69 29.49 -5.99
C TYR A 306 -6.20 29.67 -6.11
N ASP A 307 -6.74 29.89 -7.31
CA ASP A 307 -8.17 29.98 -7.57
C ASP A 307 -8.92 28.74 -7.05
N SER A 308 -10.18 28.91 -6.62
CA SER A 308 -11.00 27.82 -6.07
C SER A 308 -11.97 27.29 -7.13
N TRP A 309 -11.87 26.00 -7.46
CA TRP A 309 -12.63 25.40 -8.55
C TRP A 309 -12.91 23.91 -8.32
N VAL A 310 -13.88 23.37 -9.06
CA VAL A 310 -14.20 21.93 -9.07
C VAL A 310 -13.76 21.24 -10.36
N THR A 311 -13.51 19.93 -10.29
CA THR A 311 -13.01 19.14 -11.43
C THR A 311 -13.38 17.66 -11.33
N ILE A 312 -12.98 16.90 -12.36
CA ILE A 312 -12.74 15.46 -12.29
C ILE A 312 -11.40 15.20 -12.97
N GLY A 313 -10.39 14.82 -12.20
CA GLY A 313 -9.09 14.33 -12.69
C GLY A 313 -8.03 15.38 -13.04
N ARG A 314 -8.41 16.53 -13.60
CA ARG A 314 -7.45 17.54 -14.12
C ARG A 314 -7.42 18.85 -13.34
N GLU A 315 -6.29 19.54 -13.44
CA GLU A 315 -6.03 20.83 -12.79
C GLU A 315 -6.28 22.04 -13.71
N ASP A 316 -6.40 21.81 -15.02
CA ASP A 316 -6.50 22.86 -16.05
C ASP A 316 -7.34 22.42 -17.28
N GLY A 317 -7.72 23.40 -18.10
CA GLY A 317 -8.46 23.22 -19.35
C GLY A 317 -7.66 23.55 -20.63
N PRO A 318 -8.21 23.23 -21.82
CA PRO A 318 -9.54 22.65 -22.05
C PRO A 318 -9.56 21.12 -21.86
N ASN A 319 -10.59 20.61 -21.20
CA ASN A 319 -10.79 19.19 -20.91
C ASN A 319 -12.23 18.72 -21.21
N GLY A 320 -12.52 17.43 -21.01
CA GLY A 320 -13.84 16.82 -21.24
C GLY A 320 -14.92 17.15 -20.19
N LEU A 321 -14.63 18.04 -19.23
CA LEU A 321 -15.51 18.35 -18.10
C LEU A 321 -16.71 19.21 -18.55
N GLY A 322 -17.91 18.66 -18.38
CA GLY A 322 -19.18 19.34 -18.55
C GLY A 322 -19.80 19.74 -17.22
N VAL A 323 -20.59 20.82 -17.21
CA VAL A 323 -21.37 21.26 -16.06
C VAL A 323 -22.84 21.38 -16.47
N LEU A 324 -23.75 20.89 -15.64
CA LEU A 324 -25.18 20.96 -15.87
C LEU A 324 -25.91 21.29 -14.57
N GLY A 325 -26.77 22.32 -14.58
CA GLY A 325 -27.64 22.64 -13.44
C GLY A 325 -26.93 23.23 -12.20
N VAL A 326 -25.63 23.50 -12.26
CA VAL A 326 -24.88 24.07 -11.13
C VAL A 326 -24.95 25.59 -11.12
N ASN A 327 -25.42 26.19 -10.03
CA ASN A 327 -25.37 27.63 -9.81
C ASN A 327 -24.06 28.02 -9.08
N GLY A 328 -22.99 28.24 -9.85
CA GLY A 328 -21.68 28.63 -9.31
C GLY A 328 -21.57 30.07 -8.83
N ALA A 329 -22.51 30.98 -9.16
CA ALA A 329 -22.35 32.41 -8.90
C ALA A 329 -22.08 32.79 -7.42
N PRO A 330 -22.68 32.14 -6.41
CA PRO A 330 -22.32 32.37 -5.01
C PRO A 330 -20.89 31.93 -4.69
N PHE A 331 -20.43 30.82 -5.26
CA PHE A 331 -19.09 30.27 -5.09
C PHE A 331 -18.03 31.18 -5.72
N GLU A 332 -18.29 31.68 -6.93
CA GLU A 332 -17.45 32.69 -7.62
C GLU A 332 -17.37 34.03 -6.88
N ALA A 333 -18.33 34.32 -6.01
CA ALA A 333 -18.32 35.49 -5.15
C ALA A 333 -17.63 35.25 -3.79
N GLY A 334 -16.98 34.08 -3.62
CA GLY A 334 -16.30 33.64 -2.40
C GLY A 334 -17.21 32.99 -1.35
N GLY A 335 -18.48 32.71 -1.68
CA GLY A 335 -19.45 32.01 -0.83
C GLY A 335 -19.48 30.49 -1.06
N SER A 336 -20.46 29.80 -0.50
CA SER A 336 -20.61 28.35 -0.66
C SER A 336 -21.09 27.91 -2.04
N LEU A 337 -20.71 26.70 -2.45
CA LEU A 337 -21.35 25.97 -3.55
C LEU A 337 -22.37 24.99 -2.98
N ALA A 338 -23.63 25.05 -3.42
CA ALA A 338 -24.66 24.12 -2.95
C ALA A 338 -25.58 23.69 -4.09
N ILE A 339 -25.90 22.39 -4.12
CA ILE A 339 -26.86 21.77 -5.02
C ILE A 339 -27.81 20.94 -4.16
N ASN A 340 -28.95 21.53 -3.80
CA ASN A 340 -29.89 20.99 -2.82
C ASN A 340 -31.36 21.22 -3.23
N ASP A 341 -31.61 21.44 -4.52
CA ASP A 341 -32.94 21.66 -5.05
C ASP A 341 -33.39 20.50 -5.98
N VAL A 342 -34.66 20.53 -6.34
CA VAL A 342 -35.31 19.51 -7.19
C VAL A 342 -34.81 19.51 -8.64
N THR A 343 -34.14 20.59 -9.08
CA THR A 343 -33.52 20.64 -10.41
C THR A 343 -32.24 19.81 -10.41
N GLY A 344 -31.52 19.85 -9.28
CA GLY A 344 -30.24 19.21 -9.11
C GLY A 344 -29.17 19.82 -10.00
N GLY A 345 -27.99 19.22 -9.98
CA GLY A 345 -26.87 19.65 -10.78
C GLY A 345 -25.69 18.69 -10.66
N ALA A 346 -24.83 18.72 -11.65
CA ALA A 346 -23.64 17.89 -11.70
C ALA A 346 -22.54 18.54 -12.54
N TRP A 347 -21.30 18.19 -12.22
CA TRP A 347 -20.21 18.25 -13.19
C TRP A 347 -19.77 16.83 -13.53
N TYR A 348 -19.47 16.59 -14.80
CA TYR A 348 -19.30 15.24 -15.34
C TYR A 348 -18.28 15.20 -16.47
N VAL A 349 -17.75 14.01 -16.73
CA VAL A 349 -16.95 13.68 -17.91
C VAL A 349 -17.60 12.52 -18.64
N PHE A 350 -17.45 12.45 -19.96
CA PHE A 350 -17.88 11.24 -20.67
C PHE A 350 -16.94 10.08 -20.34
N PRO A 351 -17.46 8.84 -20.17
CA PRO A 351 -16.62 7.67 -19.97
C PRO A 351 -15.53 7.59 -21.03
N ASP A 352 -14.32 7.23 -20.61
CA ASP A 352 -13.12 7.09 -21.45
C ASP A 352 -12.68 8.38 -22.20
N SER A 353 -13.35 9.52 -22.00
CA SER A 353 -13.02 10.80 -22.64
C SER A 353 -11.95 11.59 -21.90
N GLU A 354 -11.80 11.37 -20.59
CA GLU A 354 -10.82 12.02 -19.74
C GLU A 354 -9.94 10.96 -19.04
N PRO A 355 -8.68 10.77 -19.48
CA PRO A 355 -7.78 9.78 -18.90
C PRO A 355 -7.43 10.04 -17.44
N THR A 356 -7.53 11.29 -16.98
CA THR A 356 -7.23 11.65 -15.58
C THR A 356 -8.41 11.41 -14.63
N ALA A 357 -9.57 11.03 -15.17
CA ALA A 357 -10.71 10.60 -14.35
C ALA A 357 -10.54 9.19 -13.77
N PHE A 358 -9.48 8.47 -14.19
CA PHE A 358 -8.99 7.26 -13.55
C PHE A 358 -8.07 7.59 -12.37
N PRO A 359 -8.03 6.75 -11.33
CA PRO A 359 -7.10 6.88 -10.22
C PRO A 359 -5.65 7.03 -10.68
N ASP A 360 -4.94 7.98 -10.08
CA ASP A 360 -3.50 8.15 -10.26
C ASP A 360 -2.72 6.94 -9.68
N GLY A 361 -1.38 6.97 -9.77
CA GLY A 361 -0.54 5.90 -9.21
C GLY A 361 -0.66 5.71 -7.69
N SER A 362 -1.35 6.62 -6.98
CA SER A 362 -1.69 6.52 -5.55
C SER A 362 -3.15 6.11 -5.31
N GLY A 363 -3.90 5.78 -6.36
CA GLY A 363 -5.31 5.41 -6.27
C GLY A 363 -6.26 6.60 -6.10
N ARG A 364 -5.88 7.82 -6.51
CA ARG A 364 -6.66 9.05 -6.24
C ARG A 364 -7.17 9.72 -7.51
N VAL A 365 -8.39 10.26 -7.46
CA VAL A 365 -8.95 11.13 -8.50
C VAL A 365 -9.23 12.51 -7.93
N LEU A 366 -8.67 13.57 -8.53
CA LEU A 366 -8.86 14.95 -8.09
C LEU A 366 -10.31 15.42 -8.34
N LEU A 367 -10.93 16.07 -7.36
CA LEU A 367 -12.31 16.53 -7.42
C LEU A 367 -12.48 18.05 -7.25
N ALA A 368 -11.57 18.70 -6.51
CA ALA A 368 -11.61 20.15 -6.31
C ALA A 368 -10.27 20.71 -5.84
N GLN A 369 -10.06 22.00 -6.07
CA GLN A 369 -9.08 22.83 -5.40
C GLN A 369 -9.82 23.96 -4.67
N LEU A 370 -9.54 24.16 -3.38
CA LEU A 370 -10.22 25.12 -2.54
C LEU A 370 -9.21 25.93 -1.75
N THR A 371 -9.26 27.26 -1.85
CA THR A 371 -8.39 28.16 -1.11
C THR A 371 -9.20 28.96 -0.10
N THR A 372 -8.89 28.82 1.19
CA THR A 372 -9.59 29.51 2.28
C THR A 372 -8.72 29.58 3.54
N ASP A 373 -8.98 30.56 4.40
CA ASP A 373 -8.42 30.68 5.76
C ASP A 373 -9.36 30.08 6.84
N GLY A 374 -10.52 29.56 6.41
CA GLY A 374 -11.52 28.92 7.26
C GLY A 374 -11.46 27.39 7.23
N ILE A 375 -12.43 26.78 7.93
CA ILE A 375 -12.67 25.33 7.90
C ILE A 375 -13.66 25.04 6.77
N VAL A 376 -13.29 24.13 5.87
CA VAL A 376 -14.13 23.61 4.79
C VAL A 376 -14.95 22.43 5.30
N ASP A 377 -16.26 22.49 5.08
CA ASP A 377 -17.19 21.37 5.22
C ASP A 377 -17.75 21.03 3.85
N LEU A 378 -17.47 19.83 3.34
CA LEU A 378 -18.01 19.38 2.07
C LEU A 378 -18.78 18.06 2.19
N THR A 379 -19.81 17.96 1.36
CA THR A 379 -20.60 16.74 1.14
C THR A 379 -20.69 16.51 -0.36
N PHE A 380 -20.14 15.41 -0.85
CA PHE A 380 -20.21 15.01 -2.25
C PHE A 380 -21.08 13.78 -2.47
N ASN A 381 -21.71 13.73 -3.64
CA ASN A 381 -22.24 12.50 -4.20
C ASN A 381 -21.49 12.24 -5.50
N LEU A 382 -20.99 11.02 -5.66
CA LEU A 382 -20.14 10.61 -6.75
C LEU A 382 -20.85 9.54 -7.56
N GLN A 383 -20.63 9.54 -8.87
CA GLN A 383 -20.88 8.41 -9.73
C GLN A 383 -19.56 8.02 -10.39
N TYR A 384 -19.25 6.74 -10.36
CA TYR A 384 -18.10 6.19 -11.06
C TYR A 384 -18.53 4.98 -11.89
N ARG A 385 -17.73 4.64 -12.89
CA ARG A 385 -17.82 3.41 -13.65
C ARG A 385 -16.80 2.45 -13.08
N ALA A 386 -17.26 1.30 -12.60
CA ALA A 386 -16.37 0.25 -12.12
C ALA A 386 -15.88 -0.59 -13.31
N GLN A 387 -14.74 -1.26 -13.12
CA GLN A 387 -14.16 -2.14 -14.14
C GLN A 387 -15.12 -3.26 -14.61
N ASP A 388 -16.01 -3.72 -13.72
CA ASP A 388 -17.07 -4.70 -14.02
C ASP A 388 -18.19 -4.18 -14.93
N GLY A 389 -18.11 -2.92 -15.37
CA GLY A 389 -19.08 -2.26 -16.23
C GLY A 389 -20.29 -1.68 -15.50
N THR A 390 -20.39 -1.86 -14.18
CA THR A 390 -21.43 -1.22 -13.36
C THR A 390 -21.16 0.28 -13.20
N ASN A 391 -22.19 1.04 -12.83
CA ASN A 391 -22.08 2.48 -12.56
C ASN A 391 -22.52 2.78 -11.11
N PRO A 392 -21.70 2.46 -10.11
CA PRO A 392 -22.06 2.69 -8.71
C PRO A 392 -22.18 4.19 -8.39
N GLN A 393 -23.03 4.48 -7.40
CA GLN A 393 -23.19 5.82 -6.85
C GLN A 393 -22.85 5.80 -5.37
N VAL A 394 -22.06 6.78 -4.94
CA VAL A 394 -21.73 7.03 -3.54
C VAL A 394 -22.43 8.32 -3.13
N ILE A 395 -23.18 8.29 -2.03
CA ILE A 395 -24.07 9.38 -1.64
C ILE A 395 -23.72 9.81 -0.22
N GLY A 396 -23.57 11.12 -0.01
CA GLY A 396 -23.38 11.71 1.30
C GLY A 396 -21.96 11.57 1.86
N GLU A 397 -20.95 11.50 0.99
CA GLU A 397 -19.55 11.47 1.41
C GLU A 397 -19.15 12.81 1.98
N PHE A 398 -18.76 12.80 3.25
CA PHE A 398 -18.51 14.01 4.01
C PHE A 398 -17.03 14.15 4.36
N LEU A 399 -16.49 15.36 4.25
CA LEU A 399 -15.12 15.67 4.61
C LEU A 399 -15.03 17.08 5.20
N THR A 400 -14.32 17.21 6.33
CA THR A 400 -14.01 18.50 6.98
C THR A 400 -12.50 18.70 7.03
N PHE A 401 -12.00 19.87 6.61
CA PHE A 401 -10.58 20.20 6.69
C PHE A 401 -10.31 21.72 6.69
N PRO A 402 -9.16 22.17 7.23
CA PRO A 402 -8.23 21.40 8.06
C PRO A 402 -8.91 20.92 9.37
N PRO A 403 -8.38 19.88 10.05
CA PRO A 403 -8.98 19.35 11.27
C PRO A 403 -9.14 20.45 12.32
N VAL A 404 -10.29 20.46 13.00
CA VAL A 404 -10.54 21.41 14.08
C VAL A 404 -9.81 20.96 15.34
N VAL A 405 -8.75 21.66 15.68
CA VAL A 405 -7.98 21.44 16.91
C VAL A 405 -8.34 22.56 17.86
N ASN A 406 -9.13 22.22 18.87
CA ASN A 406 -9.52 23.12 19.95
C ASN A 406 -8.37 23.25 20.95
N GLY A 407 -8.01 24.47 21.31
CA GLY A 407 -6.99 24.75 22.32
C GLY A 407 -6.64 26.22 22.37
N CYS A 408 -5.79 26.62 23.31
CA CYS A 408 -5.43 28.04 23.42
C CYS A 408 -4.56 28.48 22.23
N THR A 409 -5.05 29.47 21.46
CA THR A 409 -4.35 30.00 20.28
C THR A 409 -3.43 31.20 20.60
N ASP A 410 -3.47 31.73 21.83
CA ASP A 410 -2.63 32.86 22.24
C ASP A 410 -1.24 32.40 22.66
N SER A 411 -0.23 32.75 21.84
CA SER A 411 1.20 32.44 22.09
C SER A 411 1.77 32.97 23.42
N THR A 412 1.06 33.84 24.12
CA THR A 412 1.47 34.41 25.42
C THR A 412 0.85 33.68 26.62
N ALA A 413 -0.07 32.74 26.40
CA ALA A 413 -0.67 31.91 27.44
C ALA A 413 0.22 30.71 27.82
N CYS A 414 0.09 30.25 29.07
CA CYS A 414 0.83 29.11 29.62
C CYS A 414 0.51 27.79 28.94
N ASN A 415 -0.73 27.62 28.45
CA ASN A 415 -1.21 26.43 27.75
C ASN A 415 -1.41 26.68 26.25
N TYR A 416 -0.64 27.61 25.66
CA TYR A 416 -0.61 27.81 24.21
C TYR A 416 -0.36 26.48 23.49
N ASP A 417 -1.25 26.15 22.56
CA ASP A 417 -1.11 25.00 21.68
C ASP A 417 -0.85 25.49 20.26
N SER A 418 0.36 25.27 19.75
CA SER A 418 0.75 25.65 18.39
C SER A 418 0.02 24.88 17.29
N THR A 419 -0.71 23.82 17.63
CA THR A 419 -1.53 23.04 16.71
C THR A 419 -3.00 23.43 16.74
N ALA A 420 -3.44 24.23 17.73
CA ALA A 420 -4.80 24.69 17.83
C ALA A 420 -5.11 25.77 16.76
N ASN A 421 -6.22 25.59 16.06
CA ASN A 421 -6.74 26.56 15.08
C ASN A 421 -8.07 27.19 15.53
N VAL A 422 -8.63 26.73 16.64
CA VAL A 422 -9.84 27.29 17.26
C VAL A 422 -9.59 27.49 18.76
N ASP A 423 -9.73 28.73 19.23
CA ASP A 423 -9.67 29.05 20.66
C ASP A 423 -10.92 28.53 21.37
N ASP A 424 -10.72 27.61 22.31
CA ASP A 424 -11.78 27.01 23.13
C ASP A 424 -12.02 27.76 24.45
N GLY A 425 -11.32 28.87 24.66
CA GLY A 425 -11.38 29.66 25.88
C GLY A 425 -10.60 29.04 27.04
N SER A 426 -9.78 28.02 26.79
CA SER A 426 -8.93 27.38 27.81
C SER A 426 -7.68 28.18 28.16
N CYS A 427 -7.39 29.31 27.51
CA CYS A 427 -6.18 30.10 27.75
C CYS A 427 -6.02 30.51 29.23
N THR A 428 -4.89 30.10 29.82
CA THR A 428 -4.45 30.46 31.17
C THR A 428 -3.19 31.30 31.07
N TYR A 429 -3.09 32.37 31.85
CA TYR A 429 -2.00 33.34 31.74
C TYR A 429 -0.99 33.23 32.89
N PRO A 430 0.26 33.66 32.67
CA PRO A 430 1.29 33.64 33.71
C PRO A 430 0.96 34.56 34.91
N GLY A 431 1.35 34.14 36.11
CA GLY A 431 1.25 34.90 37.36
C GLY A 431 1.82 34.08 38.53
N CYS A 432 1.97 34.66 39.73
CA CYS A 432 2.55 33.93 40.85
C CYS A 432 1.65 32.76 41.30
N ASN A 433 2.07 31.51 41.07
CA ASN A 433 1.28 30.32 41.38
C ASN A 433 1.66 29.63 42.71
N ASP A 434 2.59 30.22 43.48
CA ASP A 434 2.97 29.72 44.79
C ASP A 434 2.00 30.23 45.87
N SER A 435 1.17 29.33 46.40
CA SER A 435 0.19 29.62 47.45
C SER A 435 0.76 30.22 48.75
N THR A 436 2.09 30.16 48.93
CA THR A 436 2.79 30.72 50.10
C THR A 436 3.33 32.13 49.85
N ALA A 437 3.28 32.63 48.60
CA ALA A 437 3.70 33.97 48.25
C ALA A 437 2.61 35.02 48.56
N CYS A 438 3.04 36.22 48.94
CA CYS A 438 2.19 37.35 49.29
C CYS A 438 1.33 37.84 48.11
N ASN A 439 1.78 37.63 46.87
CA ASN A 439 1.07 38.00 45.64
C ASN A 439 0.58 36.77 44.85
N TYR A 440 0.31 35.67 45.55
CA TYR A 440 -0.30 34.48 44.95
C TYR A 440 -1.58 34.81 44.18
N ASP A 441 -1.64 34.35 42.94
CA ASP A 441 -2.80 34.40 42.07
C ASP A 441 -3.32 32.98 41.80
N SER A 442 -4.47 32.64 42.37
CA SER A 442 -5.12 31.33 42.20
C SER A 442 -5.61 31.06 40.78
N THR A 443 -5.56 32.04 39.87
CA THR A 443 -5.97 31.93 38.47
C THR A 443 -4.79 31.80 37.51
N ALA A 444 -3.56 31.93 38.00
CA ALA A 444 -2.35 31.79 37.19
C ALA A 444 -2.13 30.34 36.73
N GLY A 445 -1.90 30.15 35.43
CA GLY A 445 -1.62 28.83 34.83
C GLY A 445 -0.16 28.38 34.98
N CYS A 446 0.76 29.33 35.14
CA CYS A 446 2.20 29.10 35.29
C CYS A 446 2.88 30.29 35.98
N ASP A 447 4.00 30.05 36.65
CA ASP A 447 4.76 31.09 37.38
C ASP A 447 5.52 32.01 36.43
N ASP A 448 5.36 33.33 36.58
CA ASP A 448 6.08 34.36 35.84
C ASP A 448 7.32 34.89 36.59
N GLY A 449 7.63 34.33 37.76
CA GLY A 449 8.75 34.74 38.62
C GLY A 449 8.47 36.00 39.44
N SER A 450 7.21 36.45 39.51
CA SER A 450 6.82 37.64 40.29
C SER A 450 6.57 37.34 41.78
N CYS A 451 6.70 36.08 42.24
CA CYS A 451 6.40 35.71 43.62
C CYS A 451 7.26 36.45 44.66
N THR A 452 6.61 37.00 45.67
CA THR A 452 7.21 37.69 46.83
C THR A 452 6.82 36.96 48.11
N PHE A 453 7.76 36.76 49.04
CA PHE A 453 7.54 35.88 50.18
C PHE A 453 7.39 36.64 51.51
N PRO A 454 6.68 36.07 52.51
CA PRO A 454 6.47 36.70 53.81
C PRO A 454 7.74 36.82 54.67
N GLY A 455 7.82 37.83 55.53
CA GLY A 455 8.88 38.05 56.52
C GLY A 455 8.69 39.35 57.32
N CYS A 456 9.46 39.58 58.40
CA CYS A 456 9.23 40.75 59.26
C CYS A 456 9.50 42.07 58.53
N THR A 457 8.46 42.89 58.33
CA THR A 457 8.54 44.16 57.58
C THR A 457 8.78 45.39 58.46
N ASP A 458 8.79 45.24 59.79
CA ASP A 458 9.00 46.35 60.73
C ASP A 458 10.50 46.61 60.97
N SER A 459 10.99 47.74 60.45
CA SER A 459 12.39 48.18 60.58
C SER A 459 12.89 48.40 62.02
N THR A 460 12.02 48.36 63.02
CA THR A 460 12.34 48.52 64.44
C THR A 460 12.45 47.19 65.20
N ALA A 461 12.08 46.07 64.58
CA ALA A 461 12.21 44.73 65.14
C ALA A 461 13.65 44.19 65.05
N CYS A 462 14.07 43.37 66.02
CA CYS A 462 15.41 42.78 66.04
C CYS A 462 15.67 41.85 64.82
N ASN A 463 14.62 41.33 64.15
CA ASN A 463 14.69 40.41 63.00
C ASN A 463 14.07 40.95 61.69
N TYR A 464 14.10 42.27 61.48
CA TYR A 464 13.65 42.92 60.25
C TYR A 464 14.29 42.35 58.96
N ASP A 465 13.49 42.07 57.94
CA ASP A 465 13.91 41.66 56.58
C ASP A 465 13.44 42.68 55.53
N SER A 466 14.40 43.32 54.86
CA SER A 466 14.14 44.32 53.81
C SER A 466 13.63 43.76 52.47
N THR A 467 13.60 42.43 52.31
CA THR A 467 13.18 41.73 51.09
C THR A 467 11.80 41.08 51.20
N ALA A 468 11.18 41.13 52.38
CA ALA A 468 9.84 40.59 52.62
C ALA A 468 8.74 41.39 51.89
N GLY A 469 7.83 40.67 51.20
CA GLY A 469 6.70 41.27 50.47
C GLY A 469 5.47 41.54 51.34
N CYS A 470 5.34 40.84 52.46
CA CYS A 470 4.28 41.01 53.45
C CYS A 470 4.74 40.51 54.84
N ASP A 471 4.14 41.00 55.91
CA ASP A 471 4.49 40.63 57.29
C ASP A 471 3.91 39.25 57.66
N ASP A 472 4.75 38.36 58.18
CA ASP A 472 4.38 37.02 58.66
C ASP A 472 4.14 36.97 60.18
N GLY A 473 4.27 38.10 60.88
CA GLY A 473 4.10 38.19 62.32
C GLY A 473 5.31 37.68 63.11
N SER A 474 6.46 37.46 62.47
CA SER A 474 7.68 36.98 63.12
C SER A 474 8.46 38.10 63.85
N CYS A 475 8.03 39.36 63.80
CA CYS A 475 8.77 40.49 64.39
C CYS A 475 8.95 40.37 65.93
N THR A 476 10.19 40.55 66.39
CA THR A 476 10.58 40.51 67.82
C THR A 476 11.18 41.85 68.27
N PHE A 477 10.95 42.26 69.53
CA PHE A 477 11.29 43.61 70.03
C PHE A 477 12.18 43.56 71.30
N PRO A 478 12.90 44.64 71.67
CA PRO A 478 13.88 44.64 72.79
C PRO A 478 13.27 44.67 74.22
N GLY A 479 13.98 44.10 75.22
CA GLY A 479 13.62 44.08 76.67
C GLY A 479 14.66 43.33 77.55
N CYS A 480 14.54 43.32 78.89
CA CYS A 480 15.53 42.70 79.81
C CYS A 480 15.57 41.15 79.66
N ILE A 481 16.68 40.62 79.14
CA ILE A 481 16.85 39.17 78.88
C ILE A 481 17.52 38.40 80.04
N ASP A 482 17.89 39.06 81.14
CA ASP A 482 18.53 38.40 82.29
C ASP A 482 17.50 37.73 83.19
N THR A 483 17.39 36.40 83.06
CA THR A 483 16.50 35.52 83.83
C THR A 483 16.59 35.64 85.36
N THR A 484 17.64 36.28 85.89
CA THR A 484 17.86 36.40 87.35
C THR A 484 17.39 37.74 87.92
N ALA A 485 16.88 38.64 87.09
CA ALA A 485 16.38 39.94 87.48
C ALA A 485 14.87 39.93 87.78
N CYS A 486 14.43 40.76 88.75
CA CYS A 486 13.02 40.91 89.13
C CYS A 486 12.11 41.43 88.00
N ASN A 487 12.68 41.95 86.90
CA ASN A 487 11.95 42.46 85.73
C ASN A 487 12.38 41.80 84.40
N TYR A 488 12.83 40.55 84.45
CA TYR A 488 13.07 39.72 83.27
C TYR A 488 11.82 39.62 82.36
N ASP A 489 12.01 39.80 81.05
CA ASP A 489 10.99 39.61 80.02
C ASP A 489 11.38 38.48 79.07
N SER A 490 10.65 37.37 79.14
CA SER A 490 10.89 36.18 78.30
C SER A 490 10.49 36.35 76.83
N THR A 491 9.87 37.47 76.45
CA THR A 491 9.43 37.75 75.08
C THR A 491 10.35 38.71 74.32
N ALA A 492 11.39 39.23 75.00
CA ALA A 492 12.37 40.13 74.43
C ALA A 492 13.35 39.41 73.49
N GLY A 493 13.52 39.93 72.26
CA GLY A 493 14.46 39.40 71.25
C GLY A 493 15.90 39.90 71.39
N CYS A 494 16.10 41.02 72.11
CA CYS A 494 17.42 41.63 72.35
C CYS A 494 17.43 42.52 73.63
N ASP A 495 18.55 42.63 74.38
CA ASP A 495 18.64 43.30 75.72
C ASP A 495 18.61 44.84 75.66
N ASP A 496 17.90 45.49 76.58
CA ASP A 496 17.77 46.95 76.69
C ASP A 496 18.44 47.59 77.94
N GLY A 497 18.98 46.78 78.87
CA GLY A 497 19.78 47.24 80.02
C GLY A 497 18.99 47.66 81.28
N SER A 498 17.76 47.18 81.47
CA SER A 498 16.83 47.64 82.53
C SER A 498 16.72 46.78 83.82
N CYS A 499 17.60 45.81 84.09
CA CYS A 499 17.41 44.73 85.11
C CYS A 499 17.68 45.09 86.63
N THR A 500 16.97 44.47 87.62
CA THR A 500 17.05 44.70 89.13
C THR A 500 16.97 43.41 90.02
N TYR A 501 17.35 43.37 91.34
CA TYR A 501 17.57 42.11 92.15
C TYR A 501 17.02 42.04 93.65
N PRO A 502 16.81 40.84 94.30
CA PRO A 502 15.99 40.60 95.54
C PRO A 502 16.68 40.38 96.96
N GLY A 503 15.94 40.45 98.12
CA GLY A 503 16.31 40.15 99.55
C GLY A 503 15.19 40.31 100.67
N CYS A 504 15.28 39.74 101.91
CA CYS A 504 14.16 39.71 102.94
C CYS A 504 13.76 41.06 103.58
N THR A 505 12.47 41.41 103.48
CA THR A 505 11.96 42.78 103.79
C THR A 505 11.13 42.92 105.08
N ASN A 506 10.92 41.85 105.87
CA ASN A 506 9.99 41.85 107.02
C ASN A 506 10.65 41.99 108.41
N VAL A 507 10.37 43.11 109.10
CA VAL A 507 10.94 43.50 110.40
C VAL A 507 10.62 42.56 111.60
N ALA A 508 9.61 41.69 111.50
CA ALA A 508 9.25 40.76 112.59
C ALA A 508 9.94 39.39 112.51
N ALA A 509 10.70 39.13 111.44
CA ALA A 509 11.41 37.88 111.21
C ALA A 509 12.78 37.84 111.90
N CYS A 510 13.31 36.63 112.15
CA CYS A 510 14.60 36.45 112.80
C CYS A 510 15.82 36.95 111.97
N ASN A 511 15.67 37.31 110.68
CA ASN A 511 16.77 37.61 109.74
C ASN A 511 16.51 38.72 108.68
N TYR A 512 15.91 39.85 109.06
CA TYR A 512 15.56 41.02 108.20
C TYR A 512 16.74 41.83 107.60
N ASP A 513 16.66 42.32 106.32
CA ASP A 513 17.62 43.20 105.59
C ASP A 513 16.97 44.47 104.98
N SER A 514 17.68 45.61 104.97
CA SER A 514 17.17 46.96 104.65
C SER A 514 17.55 47.52 103.26
N THR A 515 18.30 46.80 102.42
CA THR A 515 18.69 47.27 101.06
C THR A 515 18.05 46.53 99.88
N ALA A 516 17.07 45.65 100.12
CA ALA A 516 16.42 44.83 99.08
C ALA A 516 15.31 45.56 98.30
N GLY A 517 15.19 45.30 96.98
CA GLY A 517 14.18 45.90 96.07
C GLY A 517 12.91 45.05 95.80
N CYS A 518 12.96 43.76 96.13
CA CYS A 518 11.86 42.77 96.06
C CYS A 518 12.16 41.68 97.14
N ASP A 519 11.14 41.17 97.85
CA ASP A 519 11.34 40.17 98.92
C ASP A 519 11.74 38.81 98.34
N ASP A 520 12.83 38.21 98.86
CA ASP A 520 13.32 36.88 98.42
C ASP A 520 12.73 35.71 99.22
N GLY A 521 11.86 35.99 100.19
CA GLY A 521 11.17 34.99 101.00
C GLY A 521 12.03 34.34 102.08
N SER A 522 13.21 34.88 102.40
CA SER A 522 14.13 34.25 103.35
C SER A 522 13.77 34.41 104.85
N CYS A 523 12.61 34.97 105.21
CA CYS A 523 12.21 35.30 106.59
C CYS A 523 11.64 34.09 107.42
N THR A 524 12.00 33.87 108.72
CA THR A 524 11.68 32.61 109.51
C THR A 524 11.00 32.75 110.92
N PHE A 525 10.16 31.76 111.37
CA PHE A 525 9.22 31.75 112.57
C PHE A 525 8.94 30.31 113.23
N PRO A 526 8.22 30.10 114.39
CA PRO A 526 8.07 28.77 115.15
C PRO A 526 6.92 27.75 114.78
N GLY A 527 7.03 26.39 115.02
CA GLY A 527 6.03 25.28 114.72
C GLY A 527 6.45 23.75 114.93
N CYS A 528 5.63 22.70 114.60
CA CYS A 528 5.88 21.22 114.84
C CYS A 528 6.98 20.60 113.95
N THR A 529 7.99 19.94 114.56
CA THR A 529 9.25 19.56 113.84
C THR A 529 9.40 18.08 113.41
N ASN A 530 8.41 17.20 113.61
CA ASN A 530 8.52 15.77 113.26
C ASN A 530 7.99 15.43 111.84
N VAL A 531 8.90 15.09 110.93
CA VAL A 531 8.65 14.89 109.49
C VAL A 531 7.65 13.79 109.10
N ALA A 532 7.35 12.85 110.00
CA ALA A 532 6.45 11.73 109.70
C ALA A 532 4.98 11.99 110.05
N ALA A 533 4.62 13.17 110.57
CA ALA A 533 3.27 13.51 111.00
C ALA A 533 2.47 14.30 109.94
N CYS A 534 1.15 14.10 109.88
CA CYS A 534 0.20 14.80 108.98
C CYS A 534 0.25 16.34 109.12
N ASN A 535 0.72 16.88 110.26
CA ASN A 535 0.83 18.32 110.51
C ASN A 535 2.26 18.75 110.86
N TYR A 536 3.25 18.09 110.25
CA TYR A 536 4.63 18.52 110.23
C TYR A 536 4.79 19.92 109.60
N ASP A 537 5.52 20.81 110.24
CA ASP A 537 5.89 22.14 109.73
C ASP A 537 7.42 22.26 109.60
N SER A 538 7.90 22.20 108.38
CA SER A 538 9.32 22.28 108.04
C SER A 538 9.92 23.69 108.13
N THR A 539 9.08 24.72 108.34
CA THR A 539 9.51 26.12 108.41
C THR A 539 9.67 26.63 109.84
N ALA A 540 9.36 25.78 110.81
CA ALA A 540 9.50 26.01 112.23
C ALA A 540 10.97 26.08 112.68
N GLY A 541 11.40 27.22 113.23
CA GLY A 541 12.71 27.37 113.88
C GLY A 541 12.85 26.69 115.25
N CYS A 542 11.75 26.24 115.87
CA CYS A 542 11.68 25.52 117.17
C CYS A 542 10.29 24.85 117.42
N ASP A 543 10.26 23.72 118.15
CA ASP A 543 9.11 22.77 118.31
C ASP A 543 8.08 23.10 119.42
N ASP A 544 6.79 22.83 119.19
CA ASP A 544 5.64 23.15 120.07
C ASP A 544 4.74 21.97 120.55
N GLY A 545 4.97 20.73 120.06
CA GLY A 545 4.37 19.49 120.61
C GLY A 545 3.03 19.01 120.05
N SER A 546 2.69 19.28 118.77
CA SER A 546 1.33 19.13 118.22
C SER A 546 1.04 17.99 117.20
N CYS A 547 1.84 16.92 117.02
CA CYS A 547 1.85 16.10 115.77
C CYS A 547 0.91 14.79 115.67
N THR A 548 0.33 14.41 114.49
CA THR A 548 -0.61 13.22 114.19
C THR A 548 -0.30 12.36 112.90
N PHE A 549 -0.95 11.21 112.53
CA PHE A 549 -0.52 10.24 111.42
C PHE A 549 -1.61 9.67 110.40
N PRO A 550 -1.27 9.20 109.15
CA PRO A 550 -2.20 8.97 107.96
C PRO A 550 -2.77 7.54 107.64
N GLY A 551 -3.84 7.45 106.80
CA GLY A 551 -4.48 6.24 106.15
C GLY A 551 -5.81 6.51 105.36
N CYS A 552 -6.39 5.58 104.56
CA CYS A 552 -7.59 5.84 103.69
C CYS A 552 -8.91 6.09 104.45
N ILE A 553 -9.54 7.24 104.23
CA ILE A 553 -10.73 7.72 104.98
C ILE A 553 -12.06 7.72 104.19
N ASP A 554 -12.09 7.27 102.94
CA ASP A 554 -13.31 7.27 102.12
C ASP A 554 -14.13 5.99 102.29
N THR A 555 -15.32 6.11 102.89
CA THR A 555 -16.25 4.99 103.15
C THR A 555 -16.79 4.27 101.92
N THR A 556 -16.60 4.82 100.71
CA THR A 556 -17.05 4.23 99.44
C THR A 556 -15.94 3.50 98.68
N ALA A 557 -14.69 3.59 99.15
CA ALA A 557 -13.55 2.87 98.60
C ALA A 557 -13.49 1.41 99.09
N CYS A 558 -12.99 0.49 98.24
CA CYS A 558 -12.93 -0.94 98.57
C CYS A 558 -11.99 -1.24 99.79
N ASN A 559 -11.14 -0.29 100.23
CA ASN A 559 -10.11 -0.47 101.30
C ASN A 559 -10.10 0.59 102.43
N TYR A 560 -11.27 1.14 102.79
CA TYR A 560 -11.46 2.11 103.89
C TYR A 560 -10.94 1.66 105.29
N ASP A 561 -10.23 2.54 106.02
CA ASP A 561 -9.78 2.36 107.42
C ASP A 561 -10.32 3.46 108.37
N SER A 562 -11.15 3.04 109.33
CA SER A 562 -11.82 3.92 110.29
C SER A 562 -10.93 4.57 111.37
N THR A 563 -9.62 4.33 111.40
CA THR A 563 -8.70 4.85 112.44
C THR A 563 -7.68 5.89 111.96
N ALA A 564 -7.70 6.27 110.69
CA ALA A 564 -6.77 7.23 110.09
C ALA A 564 -7.13 8.71 110.35
N GLY A 565 -6.11 9.57 110.52
CA GLY A 565 -6.26 11.01 110.79
C GLY A 565 -6.17 11.95 109.58
N CYS A 566 -5.62 11.47 108.46
CA CYS A 566 -5.60 12.17 107.17
C CYS A 566 -5.47 11.12 106.03
N ASP A 567 -6.09 11.36 104.87
CA ASP A 567 -6.06 10.45 103.72
C ASP A 567 -4.64 10.35 103.14
N ASP A 568 -4.14 9.14 102.93
CA ASP A 568 -2.82 8.89 102.33
C ASP A 568 -2.89 8.60 100.82
N GLY A 569 -4.08 8.69 100.23
CA GLY A 569 -4.31 8.47 98.80
C GLY A 569 -4.33 6.99 98.41
N SER A 570 -4.40 6.07 99.38
CA SER A 570 -4.45 4.63 99.12
C SER A 570 -5.84 4.11 98.74
N CYS A 571 -6.87 4.96 98.68
CA CYS A 571 -8.26 4.55 98.37
C CYS A 571 -8.42 4.01 96.94
N THR A 572 -9.05 2.84 96.79
CA THR A 572 -9.33 2.17 95.51
C THR A 572 -10.85 2.05 95.26
N TYR A 573 -11.29 2.23 94.00
CA TYR A 573 -12.71 2.37 93.66
C TYR A 573 -13.20 1.27 92.67
N PRO A 574 -14.52 1.00 92.57
CA PRO A 574 -15.06 -0.05 91.69
C PRO A 574 -15.01 0.31 90.19
N GLY A 575 -14.82 -0.70 89.32
CA GLY A 575 -14.82 -0.56 87.85
C GLY A 575 -14.63 -1.93 87.14
N CYS A 576 -14.70 -2.00 85.80
CA CYS A 576 -14.60 -3.27 85.07
C CYS A 576 -13.20 -3.91 85.18
N THR A 577 -13.10 -5.05 85.87
CA THR A 577 -11.81 -5.72 86.16
C THR A 577 -11.40 -6.79 85.14
N ASN A 578 -12.23 -7.05 84.12
CA ASN A 578 -11.93 -8.09 83.12
C ASN A 578 -11.09 -7.55 81.96
N VAL A 579 -9.84 -7.99 81.86
CA VAL A 579 -8.87 -7.55 80.83
C VAL A 579 -9.32 -7.80 79.38
N ALA A 580 -10.30 -8.68 79.15
CA ALA A 580 -10.86 -8.96 77.82
C ALA A 580 -12.05 -8.06 77.44
N ALA A 581 -12.48 -7.15 78.32
CA ALA A 581 -13.57 -6.20 78.07
C ALA A 581 -13.05 -4.89 77.46
N CYS A 582 -13.84 -4.29 76.57
CA CYS A 582 -13.54 -3.04 75.87
C CYS A 582 -13.35 -1.84 76.82
N ASN A 583 -14.05 -1.84 77.94
CA ASN A 583 -13.98 -0.80 78.98
C ASN A 583 -13.23 -1.29 80.23
N TYR A 584 -12.28 -2.21 80.07
CA TYR A 584 -11.41 -2.67 81.15
C TYR A 584 -10.68 -1.49 81.80
N ASP A 585 -10.78 -1.39 83.13
CA ASP A 585 -10.06 -0.42 83.93
C ASP A 585 -9.04 -1.12 84.83
N SER A 586 -7.77 -0.98 84.49
CA SER A 586 -6.64 -1.55 85.24
C SER A 586 -6.45 -0.97 86.64
N THR A 587 -7.15 0.11 86.99
CA THR A 587 -7.09 0.78 88.29
C THR A 587 -8.24 0.42 89.23
N ALA A 588 -9.23 -0.34 88.75
CA ALA A 588 -10.38 -0.77 89.54
C ALA A 588 -9.99 -1.79 90.62
N GLY A 589 -10.38 -1.53 91.88
CA GLY A 589 -10.10 -2.40 93.02
C GLY A 589 -11.12 -3.53 93.23
N CYS A 590 -12.32 -3.40 92.65
CA CYS A 590 -13.38 -4.40 92.72
C CYS A 590 -14.37 -4.26 91.52
N ASP A 591 -14.94 -5.37 91.00
CA ASP A 591 -15.80 -5.38 89.79
C ASP A 591 -17.22 -4.86 90.07
N ASP A 592 -17.74 -3.98 89.21
CA ASP A 592 -19.07 -3.36 89.33
C ASP A 592 -20.10 -3.88 88.31
N GLY A 593 -19.71 -4.81 87.43
CA GLY A 593 -20.59 -5.43 86.43
C GLY A 593 -20.79 -4.61 85.15
N SER A 594 -19.99 -3.57 84.92
CA SER A 594 -20.08 -2.69 83.76
C SER A 594 -19.37 -3.18 82.49
N CYS A 595 -18.74 -4.36 82.49
CA CYS A 595 -17.91 -4.84 81.38
C CYS A 595 -18.68 -5.05 80.05
N THR A 596 -18.18 -4.45 78.96
CA THR A 596 -18.65 -4.67 77.57
C THR A 596 -17.62 -5.43 76.75
N PHE A 597 -18.04 -6.35 75.87
CA PHE A 597 -17.12 -7.27 75.19
C PHE A 597 -16.92 -6.93 73.69
N PRO A 598 -15.77 -7.29 73.11
CA PRO A 598 -15.43 -6.98 71.72
C PRO A 598 -16.25 -7.81 70.71
N GLY A 599 -16.50 -7.24 69.52
CA GLY A 599 -17.16 -7.90 68.38
C GLY A 599 -17.29 -6.93 67.20
N CYS A 600 -17.69 -7.40 66.01
CA CYS A 600 -17.71 -6.53 64.82
C CYS A 600 -18.75 -5.40 64.94
N THR A 601 -18.29 -4.15 65.04
CA THR A 601 -19.17 -2.97 65.21
C THR A 601 -19.59 -2.30 63.90
N ASN A 602 -19.08 -2.75 62.75
CA ASN A 602 -19.39 -2.14 61.46
C ASN A 602 -20.71 -2.69 60.88
N VAL A 603 -21.74 -1.84 60.79
CA VAL A 603 -23.08 -2.22 60.28
C VAL A 603 -23.09 -2.74 58.83
N ALA A 604 -22.04 -2.45 58.05
CA ALA A 604 -21.88 -2.94 56.68
C ALA A 604 -21.20 -4.32 56.58
N ALA A 605 -20.71 -4.88 57.69
CA ALA A 605 -20.08 -6.19 57.73
C ALA A 605 -21.14 -7.31 57.88
N CYS A 606 -20.88 -8.47 57.27
CA CYS A 606 -21.76 -9.63 57.27
C CYS A 606 -22.00 -10.23 58.67
N ASN A 607 -21.02 -10.09 59.57
CA ASN A 607 -21.07 -10.57 60.96
C ASN A 607 -21.18 -9.42 61.98
N TYR A 608 -21.79 -8.30 61.58
CA TYR A 608 -22.10 -7.20 62.49
C TYR A 608 -22.85 -7.68 63.75
N ASP A 609 -22.34 -7.32 64.92
CA ASP A 609 -22.96 -7.58 66.23
C ASP A 609 -23.37 -6.25 66.87
N SER A 610 -24.68 -6.02 66.96
CA SER A 610 -25.24 -4.81 67.55
C SER A 610 -25.07 -4.69 69.07
N THR A 611 -24.50 -5.72 69.71
CA THR A 611 -24.20 -5.74 71.15
C THR A 611 -22.73 -5.57 71.48
N ALA A 612 -21.85 -5.49 70.47
CA ALA A 612 -20.41 -5.29 70.65
C ALA A 612 -20.06 -3.87 71.13
N GLY A 613 -19.18 -3.78 72.15
CA GLY A 613 -18.75 -2.50 72.74
C GLY A 613 -17.54 -1.84 72.07
N CYS A 614 -16.76 -2.62 71.31
CA CYS A 614 -15.61 -2.18 70.52
C CYS A 614 -15.29 -3.22 69.44
N ASP A 615 -14.70 -2.78 68.32
CA ASP A 615 -14.34 -3.66 67.20
C ASP A 615 -13.14 -4.54 67.56
N ASP A 616 -13.27 -5.86 67.34
CA ASP A 616 -12.22 -6.84 67.57
C ASP A 616 -11.47 -7.25 66.29
N GLY A 617 -11.79 -6.60 65.16
CA GLY A 617 -11.21 -6.90 63.86
C GLY A 617 -11.80 -8.16 63.21
N SER A 618 -12.87 -8.74 63.76
CA SER A 618 -13.55 -9.90 63.18
C SER A 618 -14.48 -9.57 62.01
N CYS A 619 -14.64 -8.29 61.64
CA CYS A 619 -15.54 -7.88 60.57
C CYS A 619 -15.18 -8.53 59.23
N THR A 620 -16.15 -9.26 58.67
CA THR A 620 -16.10 -9.85 57.33
C THR A 620 -17.04 -9.07 56.42
N PHE A 621 -16.57 -8.70 55.24
CA PHE A 621 -17.32 -7.81 54.35
C PHE A 621 -18.00 -8.58 53.21
N PRO A 622 -19.09 -8.04 52.63
CA PRO A 622 -19.76 -8.66 51.50
C PRO A 622 -18.86 -8.68 50.25
N GLY A 623 -18.97 -9.75 49.46
CA GLY A 623 -18.24 -9.95 48.21
C GLY A 623 -18.70 -11.23 47.51
N CYS A 624 -18.22 -11.53 46.30
CA CYS A 624 -18.72 -12.70 45.58
C CYS A 624 -18.27 -14.03 46.21
N THR A 625 -19.23 -14.82 46.71
CA THR A 625 -18.95 -16.11 47.37
C THR A 625 -19.05 -17.33 46.45
N ASP A 626 -19.35 -17.14 45.16
CA ASP A 626 -19.50 -18.24 44.20
C ASP A 626 -18.15 -18.62 43.60
N LEU A 627 -17.69 -19.86 43.85
CA LEU A 627 -16.43 -20.39 43.35
C LEU A 627 -16.35 -20.43 41.81
N ALA A 628 -17.49 -20.41 41.12
CA ALA A 628 -17.55 -20.39 39.65
C ALA A 628 -17.49 -18.97 39.05
N ALA A 629 -17.49 -17.91 39.88
CA ALA A 629 -17.42 -16.53 39.42
C ALA A 629 -15.97 -16.02 39.31
N CYS A 630 -15.74 -15.14 38.35
CA CYS A 630 -14.42 -14.55 38.06
C CYS A 630 -13.88 -13.69 39.19
N ASN A 631 -14.76 -13.00 39.91
CA ASN A 631 -14.42 -12.15 41.05
C ASN A 631 -14.71 -12.85 42.38
N TYR A 632 -14.64 -14.19 42.41
CA TYR A 632 -14.75 -14.97 43.64
C TYR A 632 -13.75 -14.46 44.68
N ASP A 633 -14.27 -14.08 45.83
CA ASP A 633 -13.49 -13.65 46.99
C ASP A 633 -13.62 -14.70 48.10
N SER A 634 -12.55 -15.47 48.30
CA SER A 634 -12.45 -16.47 49.37
C SER A 634 -12.52 -15.90 50.80
N THR A 635 -12.43 -14.57 50.95
CA THR A 635 -12.50 -13.85 52.22
C THR A 635 -13.86 -13.17 52.47
N ALA A 636 -14.75 -13.18 51.48
CA ALA A 636 -16.09 -12.62 51.60
C ALA A 636 -16.97 -13.42 52.58
N GLY A 637 -17.57 -12.73 53.54
CA GLY A 637 -18.43 -13.34 54.57
C GLY A 637 -19.86 -13.62 54.09
N CYS A 638 -20.32 -12.93 53.05
CA CYS A 638 -21.66 -13.07 52.47
C CYS A 638 -21.70 -12.51 51.04
N ASN A 639 -22.60 -13.05 50.20
CA ASN A 639 -22.71 -12.64 48.78
C ASN A 639 -23.47 -11.32 48.63
N ASP A 640 -22.90 -10.37 47.91
CA ASP A 640 -23.46 -9.03 47.66
C ASP A 640 -24.12 -8.87 46.27
N GLY A 641 -24.15 -9.94 45.47
CA GLY A 641 -24.67 -9.92 44.10
C GLY A 641 -23.69 -9.38 43.05
N SER A 642 -22.43 -9.12 43.42
CA SER A 642 -21.38 -8.63 42.51
C SER A 642 -20.78 -9.72 41.62
N CYS A 643 -21.21 -10.99 41.74
CA CYS A 643 -20.63 -12.11 40.99
C CYS A 643 -20.73 -11.93 39.47
N THR A 644 -19.58 -11.88 38.82
CA THR A 644 -19.41 -11.89 37.36
C THR A 644 -18.96 -13.27 36.90
N TYR A 645 -19.56 -13.79 35.84
CA TYR A 645 -19.31 -15.16 35.40
C TYR A 645 -18.39 -15.23 34.18
N PRO A 646 -17.67 -16.36 33.99
CA PRO A 646 -16.76 -16.54 32.87
C PRO A 646 -17.49 -16.56 31.51
N GLY A 647 -16.82 -16.07 30.48
CA GLY A 647 -17.27 -16.09 29.08
C GLY A 647 -16.26 -15.35 28.19
N CYS A 648 -16.38 -15.43 26.87
CA CYS A 648 -15.38 -14.79 26.00
C CYS A 648 -15.34 -13.27 26.18
N THR A 649 -14.21 -12.73 26.66
CA THR A 649 -14.01 -11.29 26.90
C THR A 649 -13.34 -10.54 25.76
N ASP A 650 -12.92 -11.24 24.71
CA ASP A 650 -12.23 -10.62 23.56
C ASP A 650 -13.25 -10.12 22.53
N SER A 651 -13.30 -8.80 22.31
CA SER A 651 -14.23 -8.15 21.38
C SER A 651 -14.03 -8.54 19.91
N THR A 652 -12.93 -9.21 19.58
CA THR A 652 -12.62 -9.72 18.24
C THR A 652 -13.12 -11.14 17.99
N ALA A 653 -13.57 -11.86 19.02
CA ALA A 653 -14.11 -13.21 18.87
C ALA A 653 -15.61 -13.20 18.53
N ILE A 654 -16.07 -14.18 17.74
CA ILE A 654 -17.46 -14.27 17.27
C ILE A 654 -18.46 -14.46 18.43
N ASN A 655 -18.06 -15.17 19.48
CA ASN A 655 -18.87 -15.39 20.67
C ASN A 655 -18.49 -14.43 21.82
N TYR A 656 -17.94 -13.26 21.49
CA TYR A 656 -17.71 -12.19 22.46
C TYR A 656 -18.96 -11.93 23.30
N ASN A 657 -18.80 -11.97 24.62
CA ASN A 657 -19.84 -11.66 25.57
C ASN A 657 -19.46 -10.40 26.36
N PRO A 658 -20.06 -9.23 26.08
CA PRO A 658 -19.77 -7.99 26.80
C PRO A 658 -20.18 -8.00 28.28
N SER A 659 -20.86 -9.06 28.74
CA SER A 659 -21.22 -9.27 30.15
C SER A 659 -20.33 -10.28 30.89
N ALA A 660 -19.31 -10.83 30.24
CA ALA A 660 -18.35 -11.75 30.87
C ALA A 660 -17.33 -10.99 31.74
N GLY A 661 -17.05 -11.52 32.94
CA GLY A 661 -16.09 -10.92 33.89
C GLY A 661 -14.65 -11.43 33.75
N CYS A 662 -14.45 -12.55 33.08
CA CYS A 662 -13.16 -13.16 32.78
C CYS A 662 -13.30 -14.18 31.65
N ASP A 663 -12.23 -14.40 30.89
CA ASP A 663 -12.21 -15.36 29.79
C ASP A 663 -12.23 -16.80 30.30
N ASP A 664 -13.14 -17.62 29.77
CA ASP A 664 -13.26 -19.06 30.03
C ASP A 664 -12.58 -19.93 28.97
N GLY A 665 -11.88 -19.30 28.02
CA GLY A 665 -11.25 -19.97 26.89
C GLY A 665 -12.25 -20.44 25.83
N SER A 666 -13.52 -20.02 25.91
CA SER A 666 -14.52 -20.31 24.91
C SER A 666 -14.41 -19.41 23.67
N CYS A 667 -13.53 -18.40 23.66
CA CYS A 667 -13.39 -17.47 22.54
C CYS A 667 -13.16 -18.20 21.21
N VAL A 668 -14.12 -18.02 20.30
CA VAL A 668 -14.09 -18.51 18.93
C VAL A 668 -13.62 -17.37 18.05
N PHE A 669 -12.33 -17.39 17.76
CA PHE A 669 -11.73 -16.50 16.78
C PHE A 669 -11.96 -17.05 15.38
N THR A 670 -12.22 -16.16 14.43
CA THR A 670 -11.97 -16.49 13.03
C THR A 670 -10.48 -16.78 12.92
N ASN A 671 -10.09 -17.90 12.33
CA ASN A 671 -8.70 -18.13 11.94
C ASN A 671 -8.60 -17.78 10.45
N PRO A 672 -8.37 -16.49 10.11
CA PRO A 672 -8.09 -16.09 8.75
C PRO A 672 -6.78 -16.72 8.30
N GLY A 673 -6.83 -17.41 7.17
CA GLY A 673 -5.68 -18.04 6.55
C GLY A 673 -6.10 -18.74 5.27
N CYS A 674 -5.14 -19.22 4.49
CA CYS A 674 -5.46 -19.83 3.22
C CYS A 674 -6.23 -21.15 3.38
N THR A 675 -7.47 -21.19 2.89
CA THR A 675 -8.36 -22.36 3.03
C THR A 675 -8.23 -23.37 1.87
N TYR A 676 -7.46 -23.04 0.83
CA TYR A 676 -7.32 -23.85 -0.38
C TYR A 676 -6.18 -24.89 -0.27
N PRO A 677 -6.46 -26.21 -0.30
CA PRO A 677 -5.42 -27.25 -0.18
C PRO A 677 -4.34 -27.26 -1.27
N ALA A 678 -4.55 -26.51 -2.36
CA ALA A 678 -3.62 -26.40 -3.49
C ALA A 678 -2.63 -25.22 -3.35
N ALA A 679 -2.79 -24.35 -2.35
CA ALA A 679 -1.88 -23.25 -2.10
C ALA A 679 -0.67 -23.70 -1.26
N ILE A 680 0.48 -23.06 -1.46
CA ILE A 680 1.74 -23.32 -0.74
C ILE A 680 1.58 -23.02 0.75
N ASN A 681 0.85 -21.98 1.10
CA ASN A 681 0.58 -21.57 2.48
C ASN A 681 -0.78 -22.05 2.99
N TYR A 682 -1.31 -23.16 2.44
CA TYR A 682 -2.53 -23.79 2.94
C TYR A 682 -2.46 -24.02 4.45
N ASP A 683 -3.41 -23.44 5.19
CA ASP A 683 -3.58 -23.67 6.61
C ASP A 683 -4.81 -24.56 6.83
N SER A 684 -4.55 -25.82 7.17
CA SER A 684 -5.60 -26.80 7.50
C SER A 684 -6.46 -26.43 8.72
N THR A 685 -6.07 -25.40 9.48
CA THR A 685 -6.79 -24.87 10.63
C THR A 685 -7.53 -23.56 10.33
N ALA A 686 -7.36 -22.98 9.14
CA ALA A 686 -8.09 -21.79 8.71
C ALA A 686 -9.56 -22.12 8.45
N THR A 687 -10.46 -21.25 8.92
CA THR A 687 -11.92 -21.41 8.77
C THR A 687 -12.57 -20.36 7.87
N ILE A 688 -11.82 -19.30 7.54
CA ILE A 688 -12.20 -18.22 6.64
C ILE A 688 -10.99 -17.87 5.78
N ASP A 689 -11.20 -17.77 4.47
CA ASP A 689 -10.16 -17.38 3.52
C ASP A 689 -9.88 -15.89 3.61
N ASP A 690 -8.63 -15.51 3.85
CA ASP A 690 -8.19 -14.12 4.02
C ASP A 690 -7.50 -13.54 2.78
N GLY A 691 -7.59 -14.26 1.64
CA GLY A 691 -6.91 -13.89 0.40
C GLY A 691 -5.40 -14.08 0.43
N SER A 692 -4.83 -14.65 1.52
CA SER A 692 -3.38 -14.87 1.63
C SER A 692 -2.87 -16.04 0.78
N CYS A 693 -3.74 -16.78 0.08
CA CYS A 693 -3.35 -17.98 -0.67
C CYS A 693 -2.27 -17.70 -1.74
N ILE A 694 -1.08 -18.25 -1.50
CA ILE A 694 0.06 -18.23 -2.40
C ILE A 694 0.00 -19.51 -3.23
N PHE A 695 -0.38 -19.39 -4.49
CA PHE A 695 -0.27 -20.49 -5.44
C PHE A 695 1.16 -20.52 -6.02
N ALA A 696 1.72 -21.71 -6.19
CA ALA A 696 3.01 -21.87 -6.84
C ALA A 696 2.92 -21.30 -8.26
N CYS A 697 3.76 -20.31 -8.58
CA CYS A 697 3.99 -19.84 -9.94
C CYS A 697 5.36 -20.40 -10.37
N PRO A 698 5.40 -21.55 -11.07
CA PRO A 698 6.65 -22.17 -11.49
C PRO A 698 7.32 -21.30 -12.57
N GLY A 699 8.61 -21.03 -12.42
CA GLY A 699 9.41 -20.33 -13.42
C GLY A 699 10.83 -20.06 -12.94
N CYS A 700 11.70 -19.54 -13.79
CA CYS A 700 13.10 -19.29 -13.42
C CYS A 700 13.22 -18.16 -12.39
N THR A 701 13.76 -18.46 -11.21
CA THR A 701 13.97 -17.49 -10.12
C THR A 701 15.37 -16.87 -10.10
N ASP A 702 16.30 -17.34 -10.95
CA ASP A 702 17.66 -16.82 -11.05
C ASP A 702 17.69 -15.53 -11.87
N THR A 703 17.99 -14.41 -11.22
CA THR A 703 18.04 -13.06 -11.83
C THR A 703 19.14 -12.92 -12.89
N THR A 704 20.06 -13.87 -12.98
CA THR A 704 21.15 -13.88 -13.98
C THR A 704 20.85 -14.75 -15.19
N ALA A 705 19.71 -15.44 -15.20
CA ALA A 705 19.26 -16.25 -16.33
C ALA A 705 18.56 -15.39 -17.40
N PHE A 706 18.70 -15.81 -18.66
CA PHE A 706 18.09 -15.15 -19.83
C PHE A 706 16.56 -15.09 -19.76
N ASN A 707 15.93 -16.09 -19.12
CA ASN A 707 14.48 -16.19 -18.97
C ASN A 707 14.03 -16.01 -17.50
N TYR A 708 14.75 -15.19 -16.73
CA TYR A 708 14.34 -14.81 -15.38
C TYR A 708 12.89 -14.30 -15.38
N ASN A 709 12.04 -14.91 -14.55
CA ASN A 709 10.67 -14.48 -14.35
C ASN A 709 10.53 -13.81 -12.98
N PRO A 710 10.32 -12.49 -12.91
CA PRO A 710 10.19 -11.78 -11.64
C PRO A 710 8.94 -12.18 -10.82
N ASN A 711 7.97 -12.87 -11.44
CA ASN A 711 6.75 -13.34 -10.79
C ASN A 711 6.84 -14.82 -10.36
N ALA A 712 7.93 -15.52 -10.70
CA ALA A 712 8.11 -16.91 -10.31
C ALA A 712 8.45 -17.02 -8.81
N THR A 713 7.69 -17.85 -8.09
CA THR A 713 7.88 -18.08 -6.64
C THR A 713 8.55 -19.42 -6.33
N VAL A 714 8.64 -20.30 -7.34
CA VAL A 714 9.27 -21.62 -7.25
C VAL A 714 10.09 -21.87 -8.52
N ASP A 715 11.39 -22.17 -8.35
CA ASP A 715 12.26 -22.56 -9.47
C ASP A 715 11.84 -23.91 -10.04
N ASP A 716 11.43 -23.91 -11.30
CA ASP A 716 11.02 -25.10 -12.04
C ASP A 716 12.16 -25.72 -12.88
N GLY A 717 13.37 -25.18 -12.75
CA GLY A 717 14.55 -25.61 -13.50
C GLY A 717 14.57 -25.10 -14.95
N SER A 718 13.71 -24.13 -15.30
CA SER A 718 13.66 -23.52 -16.63
C SER A 718 14.81 -22.53 -16.89
N CYS A 719 15.66 -22.21 -15.92
CA CYS A 719 16.70 -21.19 -16.06
C CYS A 719 17.70 -21.47 -17.20
N VAL A 720 17.77 -20.54 -18.14
CA VAL A 720 18.69 -20.55 -19.29
C VAL A 720 19.87 -19.62 -19.01
N PRO A 721 21.13 -20.10 -19.05
CA PRO A 721 22.28 -19.23 -18.84
C PRO A 721 22.46 -18.24 -20.00
N VAL A 722 22.88 -17.01 -19.68
CA VAL A 722 23.23 -15.99 -20.68
C VAL A 722 24.52 -16.38 -21.41
N VAL A 723 24.46 -16.52 -22.73
CA VAL A 723 25.58 -16.79 -23.64
C VAL A 723 25.76 -15.58 -24.56
N MET A 724 26.87 -14.88 -24.35
CA MET A 724 27.19 -13.62 -25.04
C MET A 724 27.88 -13.88 -26.38
N GLY A 725 27.38 -13.30 -27.46
CA GLY A 725 27.94 -13.40 -28.81
C GLY A 725 27.08 -12.62 -29.80
N CYS A 726 27.47 -12.56 -31.07
CA CYS A 726 26.64 -11.86 -32.06
C CYS A 726 25.38 -12.68 -32.34
N THR A 727 24.22 -12.17 -31.93
CA THR A 727 22.92 -12.83 -32.14
C THR A 727 22.29 -12.47 -33.49
N ASP A 728 22.90 -11.58 -34.27
CA ASP A 728 22.41 -11.17 -35.58
C ASP A 728 22.81 -12.19 -36.67
N PRO A 729 21.86 -12.97 -37.22
CA PRO A 729 22.15 -13.99 -38.24
C PRO A 729 22.63 -13.42 -39.57
N THR A 730 22.51 -12.10 -39.77
CA THR A 730 23.00 -11.40 -40.98
C THR A 730 24.43 -10.90 -40.84
N ALA A 731 24.98 -10.89 -39.63
CA ALA A 731 26.35 -10.48 -39.38
C ALA A 731 27.34 -11.57 -39.80
N VAL A 732 28.51 -11.15 -40.27
CA VAL A 732 29.58 -12.07 -40.75
C VAL A 732 30.09 -13.00 -39.65
N ASN A 733 29.95 -12.60 -38.38
CA ASN A 733 30.40 -13.34 -37.20
C ASN A 733 29.23 -13.78 -36.28
N TYR A 734 28.06 -14.05 -36.85
CA TYR A 734 26.93 -14.66 -36.14
C TYR A 734 27.36 -15.91 -35.34
N ASP A 735 26.93 -15.98 -34.09
CA ASP A 735 27.10 -17.14 -33.22
C ASP A 735 25.72 -17.73 -32.88
N SER A 736 25.42 -18.91 -33.44
CA SER A 736 24.14 -19.60 -33.24
C SER A 736 23.93 -20.15 -31.83
N THR A 737 24.93 -20.04 -30.95
CA THR A 737 24.82 -20.43 -29.54
C THR A 737 24.61 -19.25 -28.60
N ALA A 738 24.74 -18.02 -29.11
CA ALA A 738 24.52 -16.81 -28.33
C ALA A 738 23.02 -16.52 -28.17
N ASN A 739 22.62 -16.13 -26.95
CA ASN A 739 21.26 -15.64 -26.65
C ASN A 739 21.27 -14.19 -26.18
N THR A 740 22.42 -13.53 -26.13
CA THR A 740 22.54 -12.12 -25.75
C THR A 740 23.63 -11.45 -26.58
N ASP A 741 23.28 -10.37 -27.28
CA ASP A 741 24.24 -9.62 -28.10
C ASP A 741 25.26 -8.88 -27.24
N ASN A 742 26.53 -9.04 -27.57
CA ASN A 742 27.64 -8.33 -26.93
C ASN A 742 28.19 -7.17 -27.77
N GLY A 743 27.50 -6.80 -28.86
CA GLY A 743 27.88 -5.72 -29.76
C GLY A 743 29.06 -6.07 -30.67
N SER A 744 29.41 -7.36 -30.79
CA SER A 744 30.49 -7.82 -31.66
C SER A 744 30.07 -7.99 -33.12
N CYS A 745 28.79 -7.80 -33.47
CA CYS A 745 28.27 -8.04 -34.81
C CYS A 745 28.95 -7.19 -35.89
N ILE A 746 29.48 -7.86 -36.92
CA ILE A 746 30.11 -7.26 -38.10
C ILE A 746 29.08 -7.24 -39.23
N ALA A 747 28.60 -6.05 -39.60
CA ALA A 747 27.60 -5.85 -40.64
C ALA A 747 28.07 -6.37 -42.01
N THR A 748 27.15 -7.00 -42.73
CA THR A 748 27.33 -7.43 -44.12
C THR A 748 27.23 -6.24 -45.08
N VAL A 749 28.25 -6.05 -45.91
CA VAL A 749 28.30 -5.02 -46.98
C VAL A 749 28.42 -5.75 -48.31
N PHE A 750 27.33 -5.74 -49.07
CA PHE A 750 27.22 -6.38 -50.37
C PHE A 750 27.86 -5.53 -51.48
N GLY A 751 28.68 -6.15 -52.31
CA GLY A 751 29.25 -5.53 -53.52
C GLY A 751 30.25 -6.45 -54.19
N CYS A 752 30.74 -6.10 -55.38
CA CYS A 752 31.71 -6.96 -56.06
C CYS A 752 33.05 -6.93 -55.31
N THR A 753 33.47 -8.07 -54.75
CA THR A 753 34.73 -8.19 -54.00
C THR A 753 35.94 -8.52 -54.87
N ASP A 754 35.74 -8.82 -56.16
CA ASP A 754 36.82 -9.08 -57.12
C ASP A 754 37.44 -7.77 -57.62
N SER A 755 38.69 -7.52 -57.22
CA SER A 755 39.47 -6.34 -57.61
C SER A 755 39.71 -6.17 -59.11
N ASN A 756 39.45 -7.20 -59.93
CA ASN A 756 39.62 -7.16 -61.38
C ASN A 756 38.32 -6.89 -62.15
N ALA A 757 37.18 -6.77 -61.46
CA ALA A 757 35.90 -6.45 -62.07
C ALA A 757 35.76 -4.94 -62.36
N PHE A 758 35.00 -4.60 -63.40
CA PHE A 758 34.71 -3.22 -63.79
C PHE A 758 33.97 -2.44 -62.68
N ASN A 759 33.18 -3.12 -61.85
CA ASN A 759 32.40 -2.56 -60.75
C ASN A 759 32.87 -3.04 -59.36
N TYR A 760 34.17 -3.31 -59.19
CA TYR A 760 34.76 -3.63 -57.89
C TYR A 760 34.43 -2.57 -56.83
N ASP A 761 34.03 -3.02 -55.63
CA ASP A 761 33.79 -2.18 -54.45
C ASP A 761 34.76 -2.57 -53.32
N SER A 762 35.61 -1.64 -52.91
CA SER A 762 36.59 -1.84 -51.84
C SER A 762 35.98 -1.90 -50.43
N ASN A 763 34.72 -1.51 -50.26
CA ASN A 763 34.02 -1.53 -48.98
C ASN A 763 33.15 -2.77 -48.79
N ALA A 764 32.97 -3.59 -49.85
CA ALA A 764 32.22 -4.82 -49.78
C ALA A 764 32.98 -5.91 -49.02
N ASN A 765 32.30 -6.61 -48.10
CA ASN A 765 32.82 -7.78 -47.39
C ASN A 765 32.10 -9.08 -47.77
N VAL A 766 31.04 -9.00 -48.58
CA VAL A 766 30.32 -10.14 -49.16
C VAL A 766 30.01 -9.88 -50.64
N ASP A 767 30.38 -10.82 -51.51
CA ASP A 767 30.09 -10.74 -52.95
C ASP A 767 28.60 -10.94 -53.23
N ASN A 768 28.01 -10.03 -53.99
CA ASN A 768 26.60 -10.11 -54.41
C ASN A 768 26.41 -10.79 -55.77
N GLY A 769 27.46 -11.37 -56.35
CA GLY A 769 27.43 -12.04 -57.66
C GLY A 769 27.28 -11.07 -58.83
N GLY A 770 27.40 -9.76 -58.58
CA GLY A 770 27.24 -8.70 -59.56
C GLY A 770 28.52 -8.28 -60.28
N CYS A 771 29.64 -9.01 -60.13
CA CYS A 771 30.91 -8.64 -60.74
C CYS A 771 30.84 -8.66 -62.29
N ILE A 772 31.12 -7.51 -62.91
CA ILE A 772 31.12 -7.31 -64.37
C ILE A 772 32.56 -7.40 -64.87
N ALA A 773 32.81 -8.23 -65.87
CA ALA A 773 34.14 -8.32 -66.50
C ALA A 773 34.49 -7.04 -67.29
N VAL A 774 35.76 -6.65 -67.27
CA VAL A 774 36.30 -5.58 -68.11
C VAL A 774 36.35 -6.03 -69.59
N MET A 775 35.66 -5.31 -70.48
CA MET A 775 35.69 -5.54 -71.93
C MET A 775 36.28 -4.33 -72.66
N LEU A 776 37.41 -4.57 -73.35
CA LEU A 776 38.21 -3.58 -74.06
C LEU A 776 37.69 -3.34 -75.49
N GLY A 777 37.71 -2.08 -75.96
CA GLY A 777 37.45 -1.69 -77.34
C GLY A 777 37.03 -0.22 -77.46
N CYS A 778 36.93 0.30 -78.70
CA CYS A 778 36.51 1.69 -78.91
C CYS A 778 35.10 1.95 -78.36
N THR A 779 34.98 2.71 -77.28
CA THR A 779 33.70 3.03 -76.61
C THR A 779 33.00 4.25 -77.19
N ASN A 780 33.63 4.93 -78.16
CA ASN A 780 33.10 6.16 -78.73
C ASN A 780 32.38 5.90 -80.08
N PRO A 781 31.05 6.11 -80.17
CA PRO A 781 30.27 5.86 -81.38
C PRO A 781 30.58 6.81 -82.55
N ALA A 782 31.46 7.81 -82.35
CA ALA A 782 31.90 8.73 -83.40
C ALA A 782 32.98 8.14 -84.33
N PHE A 783 33.48 6.93 -84.06
CA PHE A 783 34.51 6.28 -84.86
C PHE A 783 34.00 5.00 -85.52
N ASP A 784 34.52 4.69 -86.71
CA ASP A 784 34.02 3.58 -87.55
C ASP A 784 34.14 2.20 -86.87
N ASN A 785 35.09 2.04 -85.96
CA ASN A 785 35.34 0.78 -85.23
C ASN A 785 34.77 0.76 -83.79
N TYR A 786 33.77 1.60 -83.50
CA TYR A 786 33.01 1.56 -82.24
C TYR A 786 32.47 0.17 -81.90
N ASN A 787 32.64 -0.26 -80.65
CA ASN A 787 32.07 -1.50 -80.10
C ASN A 787 31.10 -1.20 -78.96
N ALA A 788 29.81 -1.45 -79.18
CA ALA A 788 28.75 -1.23 -78.19
C ALA A 788 28.82 -2.14 -76.95
N TYR A 789 29.67 -3.16 -76.97
CA TYR A 789 29.88 -4.08 -75.84
C TYR A 789 31.16 -3.76 -75.06
N ALA A 790 32.00 -2.84 -75.51
CA ALA A 790 33.17 -2.41 -74.75
C ALA A 790 32.74 -1.49 -73.60
N ASN A 791 33.21 -1.79 -72.39
CA ASN A 791 33.01 -0.92 -71.21
C ASN A 791 34.28 -0.15 -70.82
N THR A 792 35.40 -0.42 -71.49
CA THR A 792 36.70 0.23 -71.26
C THR A 792 37.38 0.52 -72.61
N ASP A 793 37.78 1.77 -72.85
CA ASP A 793 38.46 2.18 -74.10
C ASP A 793 39.91 1.69 -74.13
N ASP A 794 40.31 1.06 -75.23
CA ASP A 794 41.67 0.55 -75.45
C ASP A 794 42.50 1.41 -76.42
N GLY A 795 41.95 2.54 -76.87
CA GLY A 795 42.62 3.48 -77.76
C GLY A 795 42.57 3.09 -79.24
N SER A 796 41.71 2.14 -79.62
CA SER A 796 41.60 1.65 -81.00
C SER A 796 40.79 2.55 -81.96
N CYS A 797 40.14 3.62 -81.50
CA CYS A 797 39.21 4.44 -82.30
C CYS A 797 39.83 5.14 -83.55
N ALA A 798 39.33 4.88 -84.78
CA ALA A 798 39.81 5.48 -86.05
C ALA A 798 38.75 5.54 -87.19
N ASN A 799 38.91 6.43 -88.18
CA ASN A 799 38.02 6.62 -89.36
C ASN A 799 38.71 6.34 -90.70
N SER A 800 38.00 5.75 -91.69
CA SER A 800 38.52 5.41 -93.03
C SER A 800 37.94 6.29 -94.17
N CYS A 801 38.78 6.88 -95.02
CA CYS A 801 38.36 7.78 -96.12
C CYS A 801 37.86 7.02 -97.36
N VAL A 802 36.57 7.13 -97.68
CA VAL A 802 35.95 6.49 -98.85
C VAL A 802 36.37 7.20 -100.15
N GLY A 803 37.16 6.53 -101.00
CA GLY A 803 37.61 7.04 -102.30
C GLY A 803 39.13 7.01 -102.54
N ASP A 804 39.91 6.61 -101.54
CA ASP A 804 41.33 6.30 -101.66
C ASP A 804 41.48 4.81 -102.04
N PHE A 805 41.53 4.55 -103.34
CA PHE A 805 41.65 3.18 -103.87
C PHE A 805 43.08 2.65 -103.79
N THR A 806 44.07 3.52 -103.56
CA THR A 806 45.48 3.18 -103.38
C THR A 806 45.87 2.98 -101.92
N LEU A 807 45.03 3.38 -100.97
CA LEU A 807 45.22 3.34 -99.52
C LEU A 807 46.45 4.14 -99.05
N ASP A 808 46.79 5.22 -99.75
CA ASP A 808 47.92 6.09 -99.41
C ASP A 808 47.54 7.30 -98.52
N GLY A 809 46.25 7.42 -98.20
CA GLY A 809 45.66 8.48 -97.38
C GLY A 809 45.30 9.73 -98.17
N VAL A 810 45.44 9.78 -99.50
CA VAL A 810 45.23 10.99 -100.32
C VAL A 810 44.51 10.68 -101.64
N ILE A 811 43.24 11.11 -101.77
CA ILE A 811 42.47 10.94 -103.01
C ILE A 811 43.06 11.81 -104.14
N ASN A 812 43.73 11.18 -105.09
CA ASN A 812 44.38 11.85 -106.20
C ASN A 812 44.13 11.14 -107.54
N THR A 813 44.79 11.61 -108.61
CA THR A 813 44.61 11.07 -109.96
C THR A 813 44.93 9.58 -110.06
N SER A 814 45.77 9.05 -109.17
CA SER A 814 46.12 7.62 -109.12
C SER A 814 44.91 6.78 -108.71
N ASP A 815 44.13 7.22 -107.72
CA ASP A 815 42.88 6.58 -107.31
C ASP A 815 41.81 6.66 -108.40
N LEU A 816 41.73 7.81 -109.07
CA LEU A 816 40.82 8.01 -110.19
C LEU A 816 41.15 7.09 -111.38
N LEU A 817 42.44 6.83 -111.64
CA LEU A 817 42.89 5.91 -112.69
C LEU A 817 42.52 4.45 -112.38
N ILE A 818 42.59 4.04 -111.11
CA ILE A 818 42.14 2.71 -110.68
C ILE A 818 40.62 2.60 -110.84
N PHE A 819 39.87 3.60 -110.35
CA PHE A 819 38.43 3.62 -110.49
C PHE A 819 38.00 3.56 -111.96
N LEU A 820 38.61 4.36 -112.84
CA LEU A 820 38.34 4.34 -114.28
C LEU A 820 38.73 3.02 -114.95
N GLY A 821 39.75 2.31 -114.43
CA GLY A 821 40.17 1.00 -114.93
C GLY A 821 39.11 -0.09 -114.75
N PHE A 822 38.24 0.04 -113.74
CA PHE A 822 37.11 -0.86 -113.49
C PHE A 822 35.75 -0.20 -113.81
N PHE A 823 35.75 1.03 -114.30
CA PHE A 823 34.52 1.75 -114.59
C PHE A 823 33.83 1.17 -115.82
N GLY A 824 32.67 0.54 -115.60
CA GLY A 824 31.90 -0.14 -116.65
C GLY A 824 32.15 -1.65 -116.72
N THR A 825 32.97 -2.24 -115.84
CA THR A 825 32.98 -3.70 -115.67
C THR A 825 31.75 -4.13 -114.88
N THR A 826 30.98 -5.07 -115.40
CA THR A 826 29.89 -5.72 -114.65
C THR A 826 30.51 -6.66 -113.63
N CYS A 827 30.44 -6.30 -112.36
CA CYS A 827 30.71 -7.21 -111.25
C CYS A 827 29.53 -8.19 -111.15
N GLU A 828 29.80 -9.50 -111.04
CA GLU A 828 28.77 -10.47 -110.63
C GLU A 828 28.41 -10.30 -109.15
#